data_AF-A0A3D2Q179-F1
#
_entry.id   AF-A0A3D2Q179-F1
#
_cell.length_a   1.000
_cell.length_b   1.000
_cell.length_c   1.000
_cell.angle_alpha   90.00
_cell.angle_beta   90.00
_cell.angle_gamma   90.00
#
_symmetry.space_group_name_H-M   'P 1'
#
loop_
_entity.id
_entity.type
_entity.pdbx_description
1 polymer ?
#
loop_
_entity_poly.entity_id
_entity_poly.type
_entity_poly.pdbx_seq_one_letter_code
_entity_poly.pdbx_strand_id
1 'polypeptide(L)'
;MHNFTAYVNPHLGRLLEQVHIDKVFSRGEGHYLYDTAGNRYLDFIAAYGALPFGFNPPEIWEAIEEVRYCNQPSFIQPSALEAAGELARRLIELAPKGLGYVTFTNSGAETVEAALKIARAATKRTGILSTINSFHGKTLGALSATGKEYYQTPFGVPGPDFKFIPFGDLAALQEELEVNGSDYAAFIVEPIQGEGGIIIPPAGYLSRTREICHTHGLLFILDEIQTGLGRTGKLFACEEENLCPDLLLLAKALGGGLFPIGACLCTAAAYTKDFGERHSSTFAANTLGCRIGLKVLDLLTRDNQALIKQVQKNGQYLLQELLALKSRFPRVLKDVRGRGYMLGLEFEMSRADFPGCLLSVLSEQESLTPLITSYLLNTEKLRVAPTLNGNKVIRIEPPLTVTLEECKMALKSLEKLLYVLDAGNTLEILRPVLDLGEQQVPYVPQTSKHSWDQYQPSPDPQEGRFAFLVHPLDLNNYCEFDASLAALSREKLQQLADLGNEVLEPFVVGKTTVESPAGHRAYGEFIALPHTAEEMLNLTPDDALKELEKALTLALERGARLTGLGAYTSVVSRGGTMLQGRFLPLTTGNSYTVISGAEAVKLAARRLSLDLSSNAAAVIGATGSIGRALAILLAEEMQSLILVGNARHPKASLRRLRRVEADLCRHLINRAADGWKPAAASLGERLLQLKLPAPESPQDEWLSVAEQLEKEGYLVNTTNLSLALAKAQVVITATSSVEDLIKPGWLVPGAIICDISKPPNVRPTLRQLRPDVLVIDGGIVEIPGRPSLGWDFGLEPGHAYACMAETIMLALEHHYTDMSLGTDLRLENMLYLRQLAQKHGFTLAQLRSFDRPISEEEWR
;
A
#
# COMPACT_ATOMS: atom_id res chain seq x y z
N MET A 1 26.19 -3.51 -5.97
CA MET A 1 25.45 -2.25 -5.77
C MET A 1 26.00 -1.22 -6.74
N HIS A 2 25.13 -0.55 -7.52
CA HIS A 2 25.53 0.47 -8.49
C HIS A 2 26.05 1.74 -7.79
N ASN A 3 26.95 2.51 -8.43
CA ASN A 3 27.53 3.72 -7.82
C ASN A 3 26.48 4.79 -7.48
N PHE A 4 25.39 4.85 -8.24
CA PHE A 4 24.27 5.74 -7.93
C PHE A 4 23.62 5.37 -6.58
N THR A 5 23.33 4.08 -6.38
CA THR A 5 22.77 3.56 -5.13
C THR A 5 23.77 3.73 -3.98
N ALA A 6 25.05 3.48 -4.21
CA ALA A 6 26.07 3.56 -3.15
C ALA A 6 26.40 5.00 -2.71
N TYR A 7 26.43 5.96 -3.63
CA TYR A 7 27.06 7.26 -3.39
C TYR A 7 26.21 8.49 -3.75
N VAL A 8 25.10 8.34 -4.47
CA VAL A 8 24.28 9.48 -4.93
C VAL A 8 22.93 9.50 -4.24
N ASN A 9 22.15 8.42 -4.36
CA ASN A 9 20.83 8.31 -3.74
C ASN A 9 20.53 6.84 -3.40
N PRO A 10 20.84 6.38 -2.18
CA PRO A 10 20.62 4.98 -1.77
C PRO A 10 19.15 4.60 -1.68
N HIS A 11 18.26 5.54 -1.38
CA HIS A 11 16.83 5.27 -1.26
C HIS A 11 16.20 5.10 -2.64
N LEU A 12 16.42 6.05 -3.56
CA LEU A 12 15.94 5.93 -4.92
C LEU A 12 16.62 4.77 -5.65
N GLY A 13 17.93 4.59 -5.47
CA GLY A 13 18.66 3.46 -6.08
C GLY A 13 18.06 2.11 -5.71
N ARG A 14 17.78 1.86 -4.42
CA ARG A 14 17.11 0.64 -3.97
C ARG A 14 15.69 0.51 -4.54
N LEU A 15 14.93 1.60 -4.61
CA LEU A 15 13.59 1.57 -5.19
C LEU A 15 13.62 1.18 -6.69
N LEU A 16 14.56 1.75 -7.46
CA LEU A 16 14.72 1.42 -8.88
C LEU A 16 15.15 -0.05 -9.06
N GLU A 17 16.03 -0.55 -8.17
CA GLU A 17 16.46 -1.96 -8.13
C GLU A 17 15.27 -2.88 -7.81
N GLN A 18 14.45 -2.56 -6.79
CA GLN A 18 13.28 -3.36 -6.37
C GLN A 18 12.23 -3.51 -7.47
N VAL A 19 12.00 -2.48 -8.28
CA VAL A 19 11.06 -2.54 -9.41
C VAL A 19 11.75 -2.84 -10.75
N HIS A 20 13.04 -3.19 -10.75
CA HIS A 20 13.80 -3.62 -11.92
C HIS A 20 13.82 -2.58 -13.07
N ILE A 21 13.90 -1.29 -12.73
CA ILE A 21 14.04 -0.19 -13.71
C ILE A 21 15.40 0.52 -13.64
N ASP A 22 16.35 -0.05 -12.90
CA ASP A 22 17.73 0.39 -12.68
C ASP A 22 18.68 0.13 -13.88
N LYS A 23 18.14 0.07 -15.10
CA LYS A 23 18.93 -0.28 -16.30
C LYS A 23 20.10 0.68 -16.53
N VAL A 24 21.26 0.10 -16.81
CA VAL A 24 22.46 0.82 -17.24
C VAL A 24 22.46 0.94 -18.76
N PHE A 25 22.31 2.16 -19.26
CA PHE A 25 22.40 2.45 -20.69
C PHE A 25 23.82 2.84 -21.08
N SER A 26 24.36 2.16 -22.10
CA SER A 26 25.72 2.38 -22.61
C SER A 26 25.75 3.32 -23.83
N ARG A 27 24.61 3.48 -24.51
CA ARG A 27 24.47 4.30 -25.72
C ARG A 27 23.06 4.84 -25.85
N GLY A 28 22.92 6.04 -26.41
CA GLY A 28 21.65 6.63 -26.82
C GLY A 28 21.79 7.27 -28.19
N GLU A 29 20.77 7.15 -29.03
CA GLU A 29 20.75 7.74 -30.38
C GLU A 29 19.30 8.01 -30.80
N GLY A 30 18.99 9.26 -31.15
CA GLY A 30 17.62 9.66 -31.48
C GLY A 30 16.69 9.39 -30.30
N HIS A 31 15.58 8.70 -30.52
CA HIS A 31 14.62 8.32 -29.47
C HIS A 31 14.91 6.93 -28.86
N TYR A 32 16.09 6.35 -29.09
CA TYR A 32 16.45 5.03 -28.56
C TYR A 32 17.59 5.08 -27.54
N LEU A 33 17.48 4.22 -26.54
CA LEU A 33 18.55 3.85 -25.62
C LEU A 33 18.97 2.39 -25.83
N TYR A 34 20.23 2.09 -25.53
CA TYR A 34 20.79 0.75 -25.63
C TYR A 34 21.46 0.38 -24.31
N ASP A 35 21.08 -0.74 -23.72
CA ASP A 35 21.71 -1.24 -22.51
C ASP A 35 23.09 -1.85 -22.79
N THR A 36 23.79 -2.30 -21.75
CA THR A 36 25.11 -2.94 -21.88
C THR A 36 25.08 -4.31 -22.58
N ALA A 37 23.90 -4.93 -22.70
CA ALA A 37 23.69 -6.17 -23.45
C ALA A 37 23.29 -5.92 -24.92
N GLY A 38 23.13 -4.65 -25.32
CA GLY A 38 22.76 -4.25 -26.68
C GLY A 38 21.24 -4.26 -26.94
N ASN A 39 20.40 -4.47 -25.92
CA ASN A 39 18.95 -4.36 -26.09
C ASN A 39 18.58 -2.90 -26.34
N ARG A 40 17.66 -2.67 -27.27
CA ARG A 40 17.19 -1.35 -27.68
C ARG A 40 15.86 -1.01 -27.02
N TYR A 41 15.73 0.21 -26.49
CA TYR A 41 14.55 0.71 -25.79
C TYR A 41 14.08 2.01 -26.42
N LEU A 42 12.77 2.12 -26.69
CA LEU A 42 12.15 3.33 -27.20
C LEU A 42 11.81 4.28 -26.05
N ASP A 43 12.31 5.52 -26.08
CA ASP A 43 12.15 6.48 -24.98
C ASP A 43 10.97 7.43 -25.16
N PHE A 44 9.95 7.25 -24.34
CA PHE A 44 8.74 8.06 -24.28
C PHE A 44 8.66 8.89 -22.98
N ILE A 45 9.82 9.10 -22.33
CA ILE A 45 9.97 10.02 -21.19
C ILE A 45 10.71 11.30 -21.61
N ALA A 46 11.70 11.18 -22.50
CA ALA A 46 12.56 12.28 -22.97
C ALA A 46 13.13 13.13 -21.82
N ALA A 47 13.53 12.47 -20.73
CA ALA A 47 13.94 13.09 -19.48
C ALA A 47 12.96 14.19 -18.99
N TYR A 48 11.66 13.85 -18.91
CA TYR A 48 10.60 14.74 -18.46
C TYR A 48 10.48 16.00 -19.35
N GLY A 49 10.67 15.81 -20.65
CA GLY A 49 10.60 16.86 -21.68
C GLY A 49 11.93 17.60 -21.95
N ALA A 50 13.01 17.31 -21.23
CA ALA A 50 14.31 17.97 -21.41
C ALA A 50 15.12 17.50 -22.63
N LEU A 51 14.73 16.40 -23.29
CA LEU A 51 15.37 15.87 -24.50
C LEU A 51 14.49 16.12 -25.75
N PRO A 52 14.35 17.37 -26.24
CA PRO A 52 13.44 17.69 -27.34
C PRO A 52 13.83 16.99 -28.66
N PHE A 53 15.11 16.71 -28.88
CA PHE A 53 15.61 16.07 -30.10
C PHE A 53 16.13 14.63 -29.87
N GLY A 54 15.92 14.08 -28.67
CA GLY A 54 16.41 12.77 -28.28
C GLY A 54 17.88 12.80 -27.83
N PHE A 55 18.52 11.63 -27.87
CA PHE A 55 19.90 11.41 -27.46
C PHE A 55 20.88 11.71 -28.60
N ASN A 56 21.97 12.40 -28.25
CA ASN A 56 23.05 12.79 -29.17
C ASN A 56 22.59 13.50 -30.47
N PRO A 57 21.79 14.58 -30.37
CA PRO A 57 21.34 15.32 -31.55
C PRO A 57 22.53 16.00 -32.25
N PRO A 58 22.82 15.66 -33.52
CA PRO A 58 24.00 16.16 -34.23
C PRO A 58 24.10 17.69 -34.25
N GLU A 59 23.01 18.38 -34.58
CA GLU A 59 23.02 19.83 -34.73
C GLU A 59 23.29 20.59 -33.41
N ILE A 60 22.98 20.00 -32.26
CA ILE A 60 23.32 20.59 -30.95
C ILE A 60 24.80 20.36 -30.61
N TRP A 61 25.33 19.18 -30.93
CA TRP A 61 26.77 18.92 -30.81
C TRP A 61 27.57 19.86 -31.70
N GLU A 62 27.13 20.09 -32.94
CA GLU A 62 27.74 21.07 -33.84
C GLU A 62 27.83 22.48 -33.20
N ALA A 63 26.78 22.93 -32.53
CA ALA A 63 26.78 24.23 -31.84
C ALA A 63 27.80 24.28 -30.68
N ILE A 64 27.98 23.17 -29.95
CA ILE A 64 29.01 23.04 -28.91
C ILE A 64 30.41 23.07 -29.53
N GLU A 65 30.61 22.32 -30.60
CA GLU A 65 31.90 22.21 -31.28
C GLU A 65 32.32 23.51 -31.97
N GLU A 66 31.37 24.28 -32.49
CA GLU A 66 31.61 25.61 -33.07
C GLU A 66 32.13 26.59 -32.01
N VAL A 67 31.55 26.61 -30.81
CA VAL A 67 32.05 27.41 -29.68
C VAL A 67 33.49 27.05 -29.35
N ARG A 68 33.81 25.74 -29.29
CA ARG A 68 35.17 25.23 -29.08
C ARG A 68 36.11 25.64 -30.21
N TYR A 69 35.72 25.43 -31.46
CA TYR A 69 36.53 25.71 -32.64
C TYR A 69 36.88 27.19 -32.78
N CYS A 70 35.90 28.07 -32.52
CA CYS A 70 36.10 29.52 -32.56
C CYS A 70 36.79 30.09 -31.31
N ASN A 71 37.13 29.26 -30.31
CA ASN A 71 37.65 29.70 -29.00
C ASN A 71 36.79 30.79 -28.35
N GLN A 72 35.46 30.72 -28.49
CA GLN A 72 34.57 31.70 -27.85
C GLN A 72 34.60 31.49 -26.32
N PRO A 73 34.89 32.52 -25.52
CA PRO A 73 34.92 32.39 -24.07
C PRO A 73 33.49 32.25 -23.53
N SER A 74 33.28 31.35 -22.55
CA SER A 74 31.93 31.04 -22.04
C SER A 74 31.51 31.91 -20.85
N PHE A 75 32.33 31.99 -19.80
CA PHE A 75 32.04 32.75 -18.58
C PHE A 75 32.91 34.01 -18.54
N ILE A 76 32.32 35.16 -18.86
CA ILE A 76 33.07 36.43 -19.03
C ILE A 76 32.50 37.61 -18.24
N GLN A 77 31.58 37.36 -17.31
CA GLN A 77 31.06 38.41 -16.44
C GLN A 77 32.23 39.11 -15.69
N PRO A 78 32.22 40.44 -15.52
CA PRO A 78 31.17 41.40 -15.86
C PRO A 78 31.38 42.11 -17.24
N SER A 79 31.70 41.36 -18.30
CA SER A 79 31.83 41.89 -19.68
C SER A 79 30.50 41.82 -20.45
N ALA A 80 30.46 42.43 -21.63
CA ALA A 80 29.32 42.33 -22.55
C ALA A 80 29.07 40.87 -22.97
N LEU A 81 27.84 40.38 -22.80
CA LEU A 81 27.44 39.00 -23.05
C LEU A 81 26.73 38.88 -24.41
N GLU A 82 27.49 38.93 -25.51
CA GLU A 82 26.94 39.00 -26.88
C GLU A 82 25.96 37.84 -27.18
N ALA A 83 26.37 36.60 -26.95
CA ALA A 83 25.53 35.43 -27.23
C ALA A 83 24.23 35.42 -26.40
N ALA A 84 24.26 35.93 -25.17
CA ALA A 84 23.07 36.08 -24.35
C ALA A 84 22.13 37.17 -24.93
N GLY A 85 22.68 38.27 -25.42
CA GLY A 85 21.92 39.31 -26.13
C GLY A 85 21.25 38.77 -27.40
N GLU A 86 21.99 37.99 -28.20
CA GLU A 86 21.46 37.33 -29.40
C GLU A 86 20.31 36.36 -29.09
N LEU A 87 20.48 35.49 -28.08
CA LEU A 87 19.43 34.57 -27.65
C LEU A 87 18.22 35.32 -27.08
N ALA A 88 18.44 36.33 -26.25
CA ALA A 88 17.37 37.14 -25.67
C ALA A 88 16.53 37.82 -26.75
N ARG A 89 17.19 38.43 -27.75
CA ARG A 89 16.50 39.02 -28.92
C ARG A 89 15.66 37.97 -29.64
N ARG A 90 16.23 36.80 -29.93
CA ARG A 90 15.52 35.74 -30.66
C ARG A 90 14.32 35.20 -29.87
N LEU A 91 14.46 35.04 -28.55
CA LEU A 91 13.36 34.63 -27.67
C LEU A 91 12.22 35.67 -27.67
N ILE A 92 12.54 36.96 -27.52
CA ILE A 92 11.55 38.05 -27.53
C ILE A 92 10.82 38.14 -28.88
N GLU A 93 11.53 37.96 -30.00
CA GLU A 93 10.93 37.97 -31.34
C GLU A 93 9.92 36.85 -31.56
N LEU A 94 10.12 35.70 -30.92
CA LEU A 94 9.26 34.54 -31.04
C LEU A 94 8.12 34.52 -30.02
N ALA A 95 8.35 35.09 -28.83
CA ALA A 95 7.38 35.11 -27.75
C ALA A 95 6.17 36.01 -28.04
N PRO A 96 5.05 35.87 -27.30
CA PRO A 96 3.92 36.78 -27.40
C PRO A 96 4.33 38.25 -27.27
N LYS A 97 3.72 39.13 -28.09
CA LYS A 97 4.06 40.56 -28.11
C LYS A 97 3.82 41.20 -26.74
N GLY A 98 4.85 41.85 -26.19
CA GLY A 98 4.79 42.59 -24.91
C GLY A 98 5.96 42.31 -23.97
N LEU A 99 6.62 41.16 -24.13
CA LEU A 99 7.84 40.81 -23.40
C LEU A 99 9.04 41.58 -23.98
N GLY A 100 9.94 42.07 -23.13
CA GLY A 100 11.02 42.99 -23.52
C GLY A 100 12.39 42.71 -22.91
N TYR A 101 12.47 41.93 -21.83
CA TYR A 101 13.73 41.58 -21.18
C TYR A 101 13.79 40.09 -20.85
N VAL A 102 15.01 39.54 -20.80
CA VAL A 102 15.27 38.15 -20.46
C VAL A 102 16.31 38.07 -19.36
N THR A 103 16.01 37.31 -18.31
CA THR A 103 17.00 36.89 -17.30
C THR A 103 17.29 35.41 -17.49
N PHE A 104 18.55 35.08 -17.79
CA PHE A 104 18.98 33.69 -17.92
C PHE A 104 19.34 33.07 -16.57
N THR A 105 19.13 31.78 -16.45
CA THR A 105 19.45 30.94 -15.29
C THR A 105 19.96 29.58 -15.76
N ASN A 106 20.23 28.65 -14.84
CA ASN A 106 20.79 27.33 -15.16
C ASN A 106 19.76 26.19 -15.07
N SER A 107 18.57 26.45 -14.51
CA SER A 107 17.53 25.44 -14.38
C SER A 107 16.16 26.09 -14.31
N GLY A 108 15.10 25.28 -14.46
CA GLY A 108 13.73 25.74 -14.29
C GLY A 108 13.43 26.29 -12.89
N ALA A 109 13.92 25.62 -11.83
CA ALA A 109 13.74 26.11 -10.47
C ALA A 109 14.40 27.48 -10.26
N GLU A 110 15.62 27.69 -10.77
CA GLU A 110 16.25 29.01 -10.74
C GLU A 110 15.47 30.05 -11.56
N THR A 111 14.86 29.65 -12.69
CA THR A 111 14.01 30.54 -13.49
C THR A 111 12.78 31.00 -12.70
N VAL A 112 12.17 30.10 -11.93
CA VAL A 112 11.07 30.43 -11.01
C VAL A 112 11.57 31.38 -9.92
N GLU A 113 12.69 31.10 -9.25
CA GLU A 113 13.28 31.99 -8.24
C GLU A 113 13.53 33.41 -8.79
N ALA A 114 14.03 33.52 -10.03
CA ALA A 114 14.21 34.80 -10.70
C ALA A 114 12.86 35.51 -10.91
N ALA A 115 11.83 34.80 -11.38
CA ALA A 115 10.48 35.34 -11.60
C ALA A 115 9.84 35.86 -10.31
N LEU A 116 9.93 35.08 -9.22
CA LEU A 116 9.43 35.50 -7.90
C LEU A 116 10.12 36.78 -7.41
N LYS A 117 11.44 36.88 -7.60
CA LYS A 117 12.22 38.08 -7.25
C LYS A 117 11.85 39.28 -8.13
N ILE A 118 11.63 39.10 -9.43
CA ILE A 118 11.16 40.16 -10.33
C ILE A 118 9.81 40.69 -9.83
N ALA A 119 8.85 39.80 -9.57
CA ALA A 119 7.52 40.17 -9.10
C ALA A 119 7.55 40.96 -7.79
N ARG A 120 8.30 40.49 -6.79
CA ARG A 120 8.46 41.19 -5.51
C ARG A 120 9.16 42.54 -5.67
N ALA A 121 10.18 42.63 -6.52
CA ALA A 121 10.88 43.88 -6.77
C ALA A 121 10.02 44.92 -7.48
N ALA A 122 9.16 44.49 -8.40
CA ALA A 122 8.25 45.35 -9.16
C ALA A 122 7.07 45.85 -8.33
N THR A 123 6.39 44.95 -7.61
CA THR A 123 5.16 45.27 -6.87
C THR A 123 5.41 45.78 -5.45
N LYS A 124 6.60 45.53 -4.89
CA LYS A 124 6.96 45.73 -3.47
C LYS A 124 6.11 44.91 -2.49
N ARG A 125 5.41 43.89 -2.98
CA ARG A 125 4.63 42.93 -2.21
C ARG A 125 5.42 41.63 -2.03
N THR A 126 5.09 40.81 -1.05
CA THR A 126 5.82 39.55 -0.77
C THR A 126 5.02 38.30 -1.14
N GLY A 127 3.68 38.37 -1.08
CA GLY A 127 2.80 37.23 -1.28
C GLY A 127 2.93 36.61 -2.67
N ILE A 128 2.95 35.29 -2.75
CA ILE A 128 2.90 34.54 -4.01
C ILE A 128 1.69 33.60 -3.94
N LEU A 129 0.80 33.74 -4.92
CA LEU A 129 -0.33 32.83 -5.08
C LEU A 129 0.02 31.77 -6.16
N SER A 130 -0.21 30.49 -5.87
CA SER A 130 -0.06 29.38 -6.82
C SER A 130 -1.29 28.47 -6.75
N THR A 131 -1.19 27.29 -7.36
CA THR A 131 -2.29 26.32 -7.44
C THR A 131 -1.95 25.01 -6.75
N ILE A 132 -2.95 24.37 -6.15
CA ILE A 132 -2.82 23.02 -5.61
C ILE A 132 -2.37 22.09 -6.74
N ASN A 133 -1.49 21.13 -6.42
CA ASN A 133 -0.92 20.14 -7.33
C ASN A 133 0.07 20.69 -8.39
N SER A 134 0.46 21.97 -8.32
CA SER A 134 1.47 22.57 -9.21
C SER A 134 2.87 21.99 -8.99
N PHE A 135 3.76 22.19 -9.96
CA PHE A 135 5.19 21.90 -9.82
C PHE A 135 6.05 22.99 -10.45
N HIS A 136 6.71 23.79 -9.62
CA HIS A 136 7.54 24.92 -10.03
C HIS A 136 9.03 24.71 -9.71
N GLY A 137 9.40 23.58 -9.10
CA GLY A 137 10.79 23.22 -8.82
C GLY A 137 11.05 22.91 -7.35
N LYS A 138 12.32 22.66 -7.02
CA LYS A 138 12.72 22.14 -5.70
C LYS A 138 13.78 22.97 -4.96
N THR A 139 14.13 24.16 -5.45
CA THR A 139 14.81 25.17 -4.61
C THR A 139 13.81 25.77 -3.63
N LEU A 140 14.21 26.25 -2.46
CA LEU A 140 13.25 26.55 -1.37
C LEU A 140 12.13 27.54 -1.75
N GLY A 141 12.40 28.56 -2.58
CA GLY A 141 11.37 29.49 -3.06
C GLY A 141 10.46 28.85 -4.10
N ALA A 142 11.03 28.14 -5.08
CA ALA A 142 10.27 27.39 -6.09
C ALA A 142 9.44 26.24 -5.48
N LEU A 143 9.96 25.58 -4.45
CA LEU A 143 9.29 24.53 -3.68
C LEU A 143 8.15 25.11 -2.83
N SER A 144 8.32 26.32 -2.31
CA SER A 144 7.23 27.04 -1.64
C SER A 144 6.08 27.40 -2.59
N ALA A 145 6.36 27.55 -3.89
CA ALA A 145 5.32 27.71 -4.92
C ALA A 145 4.75 26.37 -5.43
N THR A 146 5.41 25.24 -5.18
CA THR A 146 4.98 23.90 -5.64
C THR A 146 3.87 23.35 -4.73
N GLY A 147 2.65 23.21 -5.23
CA GLY A 147 1.45 22.90 -4.43
C GLY A 147 1.28 21.44 -4.02
N LYS A 148 2.33 20.78 -3.52
CA LYS A 148 2.30 19.38 -3.06
C LYS A 148 3.03 19.20 -1.71
N GLU A 149 2.24 19.02 -0.66
CA GLU A 149 2.71 18.92 0.74
C GLU A 149 3.78 17.83 0.96
N TYR A 150 3.67 16.71 0.25
CA TYR A 150 4.65 15.61 0.28
C TYR A 150 6.09 16.09 0.03
N TYR A 151 6.28 17.03 -0.92
CA TYR A 151 7.61 17.57 -1.21
C TYR A 151 8.04 18.69 -0.27
N GLN A 152 7.11 19.29 0.47
CA GLN A 152 7.33 20.50 1.25
C GLN A 152 7.61 20.22 2.73
N THR A 153 6.84 19.31 3.33
CA THR A 153 6.84 19.02 4.78
C THR A 153 8.24 18.76 5.35
N PRO A 154 9.11 17.95 4.72
CA PRO A 154 10.43 17.66 5.28
C PRO A 154 11.37 18.87 5.33
N PHE A 155 11.07 19.95 4.59
CA PHE A 155 11.95 21.12 4.44
C PHE A 155 11.39 22.39 5.07
N GLY A 156 10.26 22.32 5.78
CA GLY A 156 9.68 23.46 6.49
C GLY A 156 9.16 24.57 5.57
N VAL A 157 8.68 24.20 4.38
CA VAL A 157 7.99 25.08 3.43
C VAL A 157 6.54 24.56 3.27
N PRO A 158 5.60 25.32 2.67
CA PRO A 158 5.72 26.66 2.10
C PRO A 158 6.07 27.73 3.16
N GLY A 159 6.75 28.81 2.74
CA GLY A 159 6.88 30.00 3.59
C GLY A 159 5.53 30.70 3.81
N PRO A 160 5.39 31.56 4.83
CA PRO A 160 4.11 32.19 5.20
C PRO A 160 3.51 33.09 4.10
N ASP A 161 4.34 33.57 3.17
CA ASP A 161 3.92 34.41 2.04
C ASP A 161 3.34 33.60 0.87
N PHE A 162 3.23 32.28 0.95
CA PHE A 162 2.74 31.45 -0.15
C PHE A 162 1.35 30.90 0.17
N LYS A 163 0.43 31.01 -0.79
CA LYS A 163 -0.90 30.41 -0.72
C LYS A 163 -1.25 29.66 -2.00
N PHE A 164 -2.24 28.77 -1.89
CA PHE A 164 -2.70 27.91 -2.97
C PHE A 164 -4.21 27.98 -3.13
N ILE A 165 -4.67 28.07 -4.38
CA ILE A 165 -6.07 27.86 -4.77
C ILE A 165 -6.21 26.59 -5.62
N PRO A 166 -7.42 26.02 -5.77
CA PRO A 166 -7.64 24.94 -6.73
C PRO A 166 -7.25 25.36 -8.16
N PHE A 167 -6.56 24.48 -8.90
CA PHE A 167 -6.20 24.73 -10.30
C PHE A 167 -7.44 24.72 -11.19
N GLY A 168 -7.56 25.70 -12.10
CA GLY A 168 -8.69 25.80 -13.01
C GLY A 168 -9.92 26.50 -12.42
N ASP A 169 -9.86 26.99 -11.18
CA ASP A 169 -10.98 27.63 -10.47
C ASP A 169 -10.83 29.16 -10.45
N LEU A 170 -11.56 29.83 -11.35
CA LEU A 170 -11.58 31.29 -11.43
C LEU A 170 -12.31 31.94 -10.24
N ALA A 171 -13.30 31.26 -9.65
CA ALA A 171 -14.06 31.80 -8.53
C ALA A 171 -13.16 31.84 -7.28
N ALA A 172 -12.44 30.76 -7.01
CA ALA A 172 -11.48 30.72 -5.91
C ALA A 172 -10.36 31.77 -6.06
N LEU A 173 -9.88 32.00 -7.29
CA LEU A 173 -8.92 33.07 -7.57
C LEU A 173 -9.51 34.45 -7.25
N GLN A 174 -10.73 34.72 -7.72
CA GLN A 174 -11.36 36.01 -7.53
C GLN A 174 -11.65 36.28 -6.05
N GLU A 175 -12.21 35.30 -5.33
CA GLU A 175 -12.48 35.40 -3.88
C GLU A 175 -11.20 35.70 -3.08
N GLU A 176 -10.10 34.98 -3.36
CA GLU A 176 -8.83 35.21 -2.65
C GLU A 176 -8.27 36.61 -2.93
N LEU A 177 -8.38 37.10 -4.17
CA LEU A 177 -7.84 38.41 -4.56
C LEU A 177 -8.76 39.58 -4.14
N GLU A 178 -10.05 39.37 -3.96
CA GLU A 178 -10.97 40.34 -3.36
C GLU A 178 -10.62 40.59 -1.88
N VAL A 179 -10.23 39.55 -1.15
CA VAL A 179 -9.89 39.65 0.28
C VAL A 179 -8.43 40.08 0.51
N ASN A 180 -7.48 39.44 -0.18
CA ASN A 180 -6.05 39.54 0.11
C ASN A 180 -5.21 40.04 -1.08
N GLY A 181 -5.84 40.56 -2.15
CA GLY A 181 -5.16 40.91 -3.40
C GLY A 181 -4.01 41.92 -3.25
N SER A 182 -4.06 42.79 -2.23
CA SER A 182 -3.00 43.76 -1.93
C SER A 182 -1.69 43.14 -1.44
N ASP A 183 -1.72 41.90 -0.96
CA ASP A 183 -0.58 41.24 -0.33
C ASP A 183 0.28 40.49 -1.35
N TYR A 184 -0.31 40.16 -2.49
CA TYR A 184 0.32 39.33 -3.50
C TYR A 184 1.10 40.15 -4.53
N ALA A 185 2.33 39.73 -4.78
CA ALA A 185 3.18 40.21 -5.86
C ALA A 185 2.84 39.55 -7.20
N ALA A 186 2.49 38.26 -7.17
CA ALA A 186 2.21 37.50 -8.37
C ALA A 186 1.28 36.32 -8.15
N PHE A 187 0.64 35.90 -9.24
CA PHE A 187 0.06 34.57 -9.40
C PHE A 187 0.94 33.76 -10.38
N ILE A 188 1.37 32.57 -9.96
CA ILE A 188 2.18 31.65 -10.79
C ILE A 188 1.40 30.38 -11.12
N VAL A 189 1.40 30.00 -12.40
CA VAL A 189 0.64 28.85 -12.90
C VAL A 189 1.28 28.22 -14.12
N GLU A 190 1.10 26.90 -14.30
CA GLU A 190 1.45 26.16 -15.52
C GLU A 190 0.28 26.20 -16.53
N PRO A 191 0.50 26.24 -17.85
CA PRO A 191 -0.60 26.12 -18.82
C PRO A 191 -1.32 24.76 -18.76
N ILE A 192 -0.56 23.71 -18.45
CA ILE A 192 -1.02 22.35 -18.19
C ILE A 192 -0.16 21.88 -17.01
N GLN A 193 -0.76 21.47 -15.89
CA GLN A 193 0.02 20.93 -14.76
C GLN A 193 0.62 19.59 -15.18
N GLY A 194 1.94 19.57 -15.39
CA GLY A 194 2.61 18.39 -15.92
C GLY A 194 2.76 17.29 -14.88
N GLU A 195 3.51 17.60 -13.83
CA GLU A 195 3.74 16.68 -12.72
C GLU A 195 2.48 16.38 -11.91
N GLY A 196 1.48 17.27 -11.98
CA GLY A 196 0.13 17.08 -11.44
C GLY A 196 -0.70 15.98 -12.10
N GLY A 197 -0.17 15.30 -13.13
CA GLY A 197 -0.88 14.27 -13.87
C GLY A 197 -1.43 14.75 -15.21
N ILE A 198 -0.74 15.69 -15.89
CA ILE A 198 -1.13 16.22 -17.20
C ILE A 198 -2.54 16.85 -17.17
N ILE A 199 -2.79 17.75 -16.22
CA ILE A 199 -4.11 18.37 -16.01
C ILE A 199 -4.25 19.59 -16.93
N ILE A 200 -5.20 19.53 -17.87
CA ILE A 200 -5.56 20.64 -18.74
C ILE A 200 -6.61 21.50 -18.03
N PRO A 201 -6.42 22.83 -17.91
CA PRO A 201 -7.44 23.68 -17.31
C PRO A 201 -8.66 23.86 -18.23
N PRO A 202 -9.80 24.34 -17.70
CA PRO A 202 -10.94 24.73 -18.53
C PRO A 202 -10.55 25.77 -19.58
N ALA A 203 -11.21 25.72 -20.75
CA ALA A 203 -10.94 26.68 -21.83
C ALA A 203 -11.17 28.13 -21.38
N GLY A 204 -10.21 29.02 -21.66
CA GLY A 204 -10.28 30.43 -21.27
C GLY A 204 -9.80 30.72 -19.84
N TYR A 205 -9.42 29.69 -19.07
CA TYR A 205 -8.94 29.86 -17.70
C TYR A 205 -7.71 30.78 -17.64
N LEU A 206 -6.70 30.58 -18.49
CA LEU A 206 -5.44 31.31 -18.40
C LEU A 206 -5.61 32.79 -18.78
N SER A 207 -6.37 33.06 -19.85
CA SER A 207 -6.69 34.43 -20.27
C SER A 207 -7.48 35.19 -19.22
N ARG A 208 -8.52 34.59 -18.63
CA ARG A 208 -9.30 35.21 -17.54
C ARG A 208 -8.51 35.40 -16.26
N THR A 209 -7.67 34.43 -15.90
CA THR A 209 -6.76 34.54 -14.75
C THR A 209 -5.87 35.77 -14.88
N ARG A 210 -5.29 35.98 -16.06
CA ARG A 210 -4.42 37.14 -16.33
C ARG A 210 -5.19 38.47 -16.22
N GLU A 211 -6.43 38.54 -16.72
CA GLU A 211 -7.30 39.71 -16.56
C GLU A 211 -7.59 40.02 -15.08
N ILE A 212 -7.90 38.99 -14.29
CA ILE A 212 -8.14 39.12 -12.84
C ILE A 212 -6.87 39.61 -12.15
N CYS A 213 -5.71 39.00 -12.41
CA CYS A 213 -4.44 39.42 -11.80
C CYS A 213 -4.15 40.91 -12.08
N HIS A 214 -4.35 41.36 -13.32
CA HIS A 214 -4.15 42.75 -13.73
C HIS A 214 -5.10 43.72 -13.02
N THR A 215 -6.36 43.32 -12.82
CA THR A 215 -7.36 44.14 -12.10
C THR A 215 -6.94 44.39 -10.65
N HIS A 216 -6.24 43.45 -10.02
CA HIS A 216 -5.76 43.56 -8.63
C HIS A 216 -4.28 44.02 -8.52
N GLY A 217 -3.61 44.27 -9.65
CA GLY A 217 -2.24 44.77 -9.69
C GLY A 217 -1.17 43.74 -9.33
N LEU A 218 -1.44 42.45 -9.48
CA LEU A 218 -0.47 41.36 -9.37
C LEU A 218 0.15 41.07 -10.74
N LEU A 219 1.40 40.60 -10.77
CA LEU A 219 1.99 40.06 -12.00
C LEU A 219 1.50 38.64 -12.27
N PHE A 220 1.23 38.34 -13.53
CA PHE A 220 0.88 37.00 -13.99
C PHE A 220 2.12 36.26 -14.53
N ILE A 221 2.57 35.24 -13.81
CA ILE A 221 3.72 34.40 -14.16
C ILE A 221 3.21 33.10 -14.77
N LEU A 222 3.60 32.84 -16.02
CA LEU A 222 3.27 31.60 -16.71
C LEU A 222 4.50 30.70 -16.81
N ASP A 223 4.44 29.57 -16.12
CA ASP A 223 5.49 28.56 -16.12
C ASP A 223 5.34 27.62 -17.33
N GLU A 224 6.10 27.91 -18.39
CA GLU A 224 6.18 27.11 -19.61
C GLU A 224 7.46 26.27 -19.67
N ILE A 225 8.08 25.98 -18.53
CA ILE A 225 9.31 25.19 -18.47
C ILE A 225 9.10 23.81 -19.07
N GLN A 226 7.92 23.19 -18.90
CA GLN A 226 7.58 21.90 -19.49
C GLN A 226 6.74 22.00 -20.76
N THR A 227 5.75 22.90 -20.80
CA THR A 227 4.77 22.99 -21.90
C THR A 227 5.32 23.69 -23.15
N GLY A 228 6.35 24.52 -22.98
CA GLY A 228 6.89 25.36 -24.03
C GLY A 228 7.77 24.61 -25.02
N LEU A 229 8.31 25.39 -25.97
CA LEU A 229 9.28 24.97 -26.99
C LEU A 229 8.82 23.77 -27.82
N GLY A 230 7.55 23.77 -28.24
CA GLY A 230 7.01 22.77 -29.18
C GLY A 230 6.30 21.59 -28.54
N ARG A 231 6.47 21.35 -27.23
CA ARG A 231 5.96 20.16 -26.52
C ARG A 231 4.46 19.91 -26.73
N THR A 232 3.67 20.97 -26.66
CA THR A 232 2.20 20.92 -26.78
C THR A 232 1.70 21.06 -28.22
N GLY A 233 2.58 21.04 -29.23
CA GLY A 233 2.22 21.30 -30.63
C GLY A 233 2.11 22.78 -30.99
N LYS A 234 2.55 23.67 -30.09
CA LYS A 234 2.76 25.11 -30.28
C LYS A 234 4.16 25.48 -29.80
N LEU A 235 4.70 26.59 -30.28
CA LEU A 235 6.01 27.03 -29.78
C LEU A 235 5.91 27.43 -28.30
N PHE A 236 4.84 28.12 -27.91
CA PHE A 236 4.44 28.34 -26.53
C PHE A 236 2.98 27.92 -26.34
N ALA A 237 2.64 27.22 -25.26
CA ALA A 237 1.27 26.76 -25.01
C ALA A 237 0.28 27.92 -24.82
N CYS A 238 0.73 29.08 -24.33
CA CYS A 238 -0.05 30.31 -24.24
C CYS A 238 -0.60 30.83 -25.57
N GLU A 239 -0.02 30.43 -26.71
CA GLU A 239 -0.54 30.78 -28.03
C GLU A 239 -1.96 30.24 -28.26
N GLU A 240 -2.36 29.17 -27.56
CA GLU A 240 -3.70 28.61 -27.69
C GLU A 240 -4.80 29.60 -27.27
N GLU A 241 -4.53 30.42 -26.26
CA GLU A 241 -5.45 31.45 -25.78
C GLU A 241 -5.03 32.86 -26.23
N ASN A 242 -4.08 32.98 -27.17
CA ASN A 242 -3.49 34.25 -27.61
C ASN A 242 -3.04 35.14 -26.41
N LEU A 243 -2.48 34.50 -25.39
CA LEU A 243 -2.16 35.12 -24.11
C LEU A 243 -0.71 35.62 -24.08
N CYS A 244 -0.50 36.85 -23.59
CA CYS A 244 0.81 37.37 -23.22
C CYS A 244 0.88 37.53 -21.69
N PRO A 245 1.71 36.73 -20.98
CA PRO A 245 1.90 36.87 -19.54
C PRO A 245 2.82 38.04 -19.21
N ASP A 246 2.89 38.43 -17.94
CA ASP A 246 3.87 39.44 -17.49
C ASP A 246 5.27 38.83 -17.40
N LEU A 247 5.34 37.55 -17.05
CA LEU A 247 6.56 36.74 -17.05
C LEU A 247 6.29 35.38 -17.70
N LEU A 248 7.16 34.97 -18.62
CA LEU A 248 7.12 33.66 -19.28
C LEU A 248 8.41 32.89 -18.95
N LEU A 249 8.27 31.69 -18.38
CA LEU A 249 9.41 30.91 -17.91
C LEU A 249 9.70 29.74 -18.85
N LEU A 250 10.97 29.56 -19.21
CA LEU A 250 11.45 28.49 -20.10
C LEU A 250 12.69 27.84 -19.50
N ALA A 251 12.84 26.53 -19.64
CA ALA A 251 14.08 25.79 -19.37
C ALA A 251 14.06 24.47 -20.16
N LYS A 252 14.38 23.33 -19.54
CA LYS A 252 14.30 21.96 -20.11
C LYS A 252 14.75 21.90 -21.58
N ALA A 253 13.81 21.91 -22.52
CA ALA A 253 14.06 21.83 -23.96
C ALA A 253 15.01 22.92 -24.50
N LEU A 254 15.09 24.09 -23.86
CA LEU A 254 15.99 25.19 -24.25
C LEU A 254 17.47 24.75 -24.25
N GLY A 255 17.82 23.73 -23.45
CA GLY A 255 19.14 23.14 -23.36
C GLY A 255 19.49 22.14 -24.46
N GLY A 256 18.56 21.85 -25.38
CA GLY A 256 18.76 20.90 -26.48
C GLY A 256 19.04 19.46 -26.03
N GLY A 257 18.81 19.14 -24.76
CA GLY A 257 19.10 17.84 -24.16
C GLY A 257 20.54 17.62 -23.68
N LEU A 258 21.42 18.61 -23.84
CA LEU A 258 22.85 18.49 -23.49
C LEU A 258 23.32 19.51 -22.43
N PHE A 259 22.65 20.67 -22.31
CA PHE A 259 23.15 21.75 -21.48
C PHE A 259 22.08 22.35 -20.56
N PRO A 260 22.38 22.60 -19.27
CA PRO A 260 21.44 23.24 -18.35
C PRO A 260 21.31 24.75 -18.63
N ILE A 261 20.10 25.21 -18.93
CA ILE A 261 19.77 26.63 -19.14
C ILE A 261 18.30 26.90 -18.84
N GLY A 262 18.02 28.08 -18.31
CA GLY A 262 16.67 28.63 -18.15
C GLY A 262 16.61 30.09 -18.59
N ALA A 263 15.41 30.59 -18.87
CA ALA A 263 15.14 31.94 -19.31
C ALA A 263 13.80 32.43 -18.75
N CYS A 264 13.84 33.52 -17.99
CA CYS A 264 12.67 34.25 -17.53
C CYS A 264 12.50 35.48 -18.43
N LEU A 265 11.55 35.43 -19.35
CA LEU A 265 11.16 36.59 -20.15
C LEU A 265 10.18 37.42 -19.32
N CYS A 266 10.27 38.74 -19.38
CA CYS A 266 9.33 39.63 -18.68
C CYS A 266 9.04 40.90 -19.47
N THR A 267 7.91 41.53 -19.14
CA THR A 267 7.55 42.85 -19.68
C THR A 267 8.53 43.92 -19.18
N ALA A 268 8.66 45.01 -19.94
CA ALA A 268 9.51 46.13 -19.53
C ALA A 268 9.06 46.76 -18.20
N ALA A 269 7.76 46.72 -17.90
CA ALA A 269 7.20 47.24 -16.64
C ALA A 269 7.59 46.39 -15.42
N ALA A 270 7.78 45.08 -15.57
CA ALA A 270 8.19 44.19 -14.49
C ALA A 270 9.69 44.31 -14.16
N TYR A 271 10.53 44.65 -15.14
CA TYR A 271 11.99 44.69 -14.95
C TYR A 271 12.44 45.97 -14.26
N THR A 272 12.70 45.91 -12.95
CA THR A 272 13.12 47.07 -12.14
C THR A 272 14.63 47.15 -11.95
N LYS A 273 15.11 48.37 -11.65
CA LYS A 273 16.50 48.62 -11.25
C LYS A 273 16.91 47.80 -10.03
N ASP A 274 16.04 47.71 -9.02
CA ASP A 274 16.31 46.92 -7.81
C ASP A 274 16.56 45.45 -8.11
N PHE A 275 15.83 44.86 -9.06
CA PHE A 275 16.10 43.50 -9.49
C PHE A 275 17.40 43.42 -10.30
N GLY A 276 17.54 44.26 -11.32
CA GLY A 276 18.65 44.20 -12.28
C GLY A 276 20.04 44.41 -11.67
N GLU A 277 20.14 45.17 -10.58
CA GLU A 277 21.42 45.41 -9.88
C GLU A 277 21.73 44.36 -8.79
N ARG A 278 20.76 43.52 -8.40
CA ARG A 278 20.88 42.65 -7.21
C ARG A 278 20.71 41.15 -7.49
N HIS A 279 20.14 40.77 -8.63
CA HIS A 279 20.07 39.38 -9.04
C HIS A 279 21.22 39.04 -9.99
N SER A 280 21.98 38.00 -9.67
CA SER A 280 23.03 37.45 -10.54
C SER A 280 23.20 35.94 -10.31
N SER A 281 23.86 35.28 -11.25
CA SER A 281 24.28 33.88 -11.15
C SER A 281 25.58 33.67 -11.93
N THR A 282 26.53 32.93 -11.35
CA THR A 282 27.89 32.75 -11.88
C THR A 282 27.90 32.09 -13.26
N PHE A 283 27.02 31.11 -13.48
CA PHE A 283 26.98 30.34 -14.73
C PHE A 283 25.90 30.81 -15.70
N ALA A 284 24.98 31.67 -15.26
CA ALA A 284 23.91 32.18 -16.10
C ALA A 284 24.43 33.02 -17.27
N ALA A 285 23.65 33.04 -18.36
CA ALA A 285 23.94 33.81 -19.58
C ALA A 285 25.32 33.48 -20.22
N ASN A 286 25.83 32.25 -20.01
CA ASN A 286 27.11 31.83 -20.59
C ASN A 286 26.99 31.56 -22.10
N THR A 287 28.08 31.80 -22.83
CA THR A 287 28.11 31.71 -24.30
C THR A 287 27.68 30.34 -24.81
N LEU A 288 28.17 29.26 -24.20
CA LEU A 288 27.88 27.90 -24.66
C LEU A 288 26.38 27.58 -24.59
N GLY A 289 25.76 27.79 -23.43
CA GLY A 289 24.32 27.60 -23.25
C GLY A 289 23.48 28.49 -24.17
N CYS A 290 23.91 29.73 -24.41
CA CYS A 290 23.18 30.65 -25.29
C CYS A 290 23.26 30.25 -26.77
N ARG A 291 24.43 29.78 -27.23
CA ARG A 291 24.63 29.26 -28.60
C ARG A 291 23.81 27.99 -28.85
N ILE A 292 23.73 27.11 -27.84
CA ILE A 292 22.84 25.95 -27.87
C ILE A 292 21.38 26.39 -27.95
N GLY A 293 20.94 27.30 -27.08
CA GLY A 293 19.57 27.82 -27.09
C GLY A 293 19.19 28.44 -28.44
N LEU A 294 20.09 29.18 -29.09
CA LEU A 294 19.88 29.70 -30.44
C LEU A 294 19.66 28.58 -31.46
N LYS A 295 20.48 27.52 -31.40
CA LYS A 295 20.32 26.35 -32.28
C LYS A 295 19.00 25.61 -32.00
N VAL A 296 18.58 25.48 -30.74
CA VAL A 296 17.26 24.90 -30.40
C VAL A 296 16.14 25.70 -31.07
N LEU A 297 16.15 27.04 -30.94
CA LEU A 297 15.13 27.90 -31.55
C LEU A 297 15.16 27.82 -33.08
N ASP A 298 16.35 27.74 -33.70
CA ASP A 298 16.48 27.53 -35.14
C ASP A 298 15.82 26.21 -35.58
N LEU A 299 16.15 25.09 -34.94
CA LEU A 299 15.56 23.78 -35.24
C LEU A 299 14.03 23.76 -35.07
N LEU A 300 13.50 24.44 -34.06
CA LEU A 300 12.06 24.53 -33.80
C LEU A 300 11.33 25.42 -34.82
N THR A 301 12.01 26.45 -35.36
CA THR A 301 11.38 27.47 -36.20
C THR A 301 11.67 27.35 -37.69
N ARG A 302 12.68 26.55 -38.09
CA ARG A 302 12.99 26.27 -39.50
C ARG A 302 11.84 25.58 -40.23
N ASP A 303 11.89 25.64 -41.56
CA ASP A 303 10.92 25.00 -42.46
C ASP A 303 9.46 25.31 -42.11
N ASN A 304 9.20 26.55 -41.71
CA ASN A 304 7.88 27.01 -41.27
C ASN A 304 7.34 26.15 -40.11
N GLN A 305 8.17 25.92 -39.09
CA GLN A 305 7.86 25.12 -37.89
C GLN A 305 7.40 23.69 -38.20
N ALA A 306 8.01 23.04 -39.20
CA ALA A 306 7.63 21.69 -39.62
C ALA A 306 7.62 20.68 -38.47
N LEU A 307 8.60 20.76 -37.55
CA LEU A 307 8.70 19.88 -36.40
C LEU A 307 7.53 20.08 -35.41
N ILE A 308 7.18 21.32 -35.08
CA ILE A 308 6.06 21.61 -34.17
C ILE A 308 4.72 21.16 -34.78
N LYS A 309 4.53 21.38 -36.09
CA LYS A 309 3.37 20.87 -36.82
C LYS A 309 3.29 19.34 -36.81
N GLN A 310 4.44 18.68 -36.89
CA GLN A 310 4.53 17.22 -36.75
C GLN A 310 4.14 16.76 -35.35
N VAL A 311 4.61 17.43 -34.29
CA VAL A 311 4.20 17.18 -32.89
C VAL A 311 2.70 17.35 -32.72
N GLN A 312 2.11 18.41 -33.29
CA GLN A 312 0.66 18.62 -33.24
C GLN A 312 -0.09 17.46 -33.93
N LYS A 313 0.32 17.10 -35.14
CA LYS A 313 -0.32 16.03 -35.94
C LYS A 313 -0.21 14.66 -35.27
N ASN A 314 1.00 14.26 -34.89
CA ASN A 314 1.24 12.95 -34.27
C ASN A 314 0.73 12.88 -32.84
N GLY A 315 0.80 13.98 -32.09
CA GLY A 315 0.21 14.08 -30.76
C GLY A 315 -1.30 13.90 -30.79
N GLN A 316 -1.98 14.52 -31.77
CA GLN A 316 -3.40 14.32 -31.99
C GLN A 316 -3.73 12.85 -32.33
N TYR A 317 -2.92 12.21 -33.18
CA TYR A 317 -3.06 10.79 -33.49
C TYR A 317 -2.89 9.91 -32.24
N LEU A 318 -1.82 10.12 -31.46
CA LEU A 318 -1.58 9.41 -30.20
C LEU A 318 -2.76 9.56 -29.24
N LEU A 319 -3.23 10.79 -29.02
CA LEU A 319 -4.36 11.06 -28.13
C LEU A 319 -5.63 10.33 -28.59
N GLN A 320 -5.93 10.35 -29.89
CA GLN A 320 -7.09 9.64 -30.45
C GLN A 320 -7.01 8.13 -30.23
N GLU A 321 -5.86 7.51 -30.51
CA GLU A 321 -5.67 6.08 -30.32
C GLU A 321 -5.67 5.68 -28.85
N LEU A 322 -5.09 6.51 -27.97
CA LEU A 322 -5.15 6.28 -26.51
C LEU A 322 -6.58 6.40 -25.98
N LEU A 323 -7.39 7.34 -26.48
CA LEU A 323 -8.83 7.43 -26.15
C LEU A 323 -9.62 6.22 -26.68
N ALA A 324 -9.25 5.69 -27.84
CA ALA A 324 -9.82 4.45 -28.37
C ALA A 324 -9.47 3.26 -27.48
N LEU A 325 -8.22 3.17 -26.99
CA LEU A 325 -7.82 2.17 -26.00
C LEU A 325 -8.58 2.33 -24.68
N LYS A 326 -8.73 3.54 -24.15
CA LYS A 326 -9.57 3.80 -22.97
C LYS A 326 -10.99 3.26 -23.15
N SER A 327 -11.59 3.50 -24.32
CA SER A 327 -12.95 3.02 -24.64
C SER A 327 -13.04 1.49 -24.68
N ARG A 328 -11.94 0.80 -25.04
CA ARG A 328 -11.85 -0.66 -25.08
C ARG A 328 -11.51 -1.28 -23.73
N PHE A 329 -10.81 -0.55 -22.86
CA PHE A 329 -10.36 -1.00 -21.55
C PHE A 329 -10.83 -0.07 -20.40
N PRO A 330 -12.16 0.18 -20.28
CA PRO A 330 -12.68 1.18 -19.35
C PRO A 330 -12.52 0.82 -17.88
N ARG A 331 -12.27 -0.46 -17.56
CA ARG A 331 -12.02 -0.95 -16.19
C ARG A 331 -10.60 -0.67 -15.71
N VAL A 332 -9.68 -0.35 -16.62
CA VAL A 332 -8.25 -0.16 -16.34
C VAL A 332 -7.84 1.29 -16.49
N LEU A 333 -8.33 1.96 -17.56
CA LEU A 333 -8.02 3.36 -17.86
C LEU A 333 -9.17 4.26 -17.43
N LYS A 334 -8.94 5.03 -16.37
CA LYS A 334 -9.89 6.03 -15.88
C LYS A 334 -9.96 7.25 -16.77
N ASP A 335 -8.81 7.74 -17.21
CA ASP A 335 -8.74 8.92 -18.05
C ASP A 335 -7.51 8.96 -18.96
N VAL A 336 -7.66 9.66 -20.08
CA VAL A 336 -6.59 9.92 -21.05
C VAL A 336 -6.72 11.37 -21.48
N ARG A 337 -5.63 12.13 -21.32
CA ARG A 337 -5.64 13.58 -21.52
C ARG A 337 -4.29 14.09 -21.97
N GLY A 338 -4.25 15.34 -22.44
CA GLY A 338 -3.03 16.04 -22.81
C GLY A 338 -3.12 16.73 -24.16
N ARG A 339 -2.00 17.32 -24.59
CA ARG A 339 -1.87 18.02 -25.87
C ARG A 339 -0.49 17.80 -26.48
N GLY A 340 -0.42 17.68 -27.80
CA GLY A 340 0.84 17.41 -28.50
C GLY A 340 1.49 16.13 -27.98
N TYR A 341 2.75 16.21 -27.58
CA TYR A 341 3.48 15.11 -26.94
C TYR A 341 3.59 15.29 -25.42
N MET A 342 2.60 15.90 -24.79
CA MET A 342 2.45 15.94 -23.34
C MET A 342 1.12 15.29 -23.00
N LEU A 343 1.13 13.96 -22.91
CA LEU A 343 -0.05 13.13 -22.71
C LEU A 343 0.06 12.32 -21.41
N GLY A 344 -1.07 12.03 -20.77
CA GLY A 344 -1.17 11.26 -19.54
C GLY A 344 -2.22 10.17 -19.65
N LEU A 345 -1.90 8.98 -19.13
CA LEU A 345 -2.82 7.86 -18.95
C LEU A 345 -3.03 7.65 -17.45
N GLU A 346 -4.24 7.83 -16.96
CA GLU A 346 -4.61 7.57 -15.57
C GLU A 346 -5.15 6.14 -15.43
N PHE A 347 -4.47 5.35 -14.60
CA PHE A 347 -4.84 3.98 -14.29
C PHE A 347 -5.66 3.93 -13.01
N GLU A 348 -6.77 3.20 -13.04
CA GLU A 348 -7.57 2.90 -11.85
C GLU A 348 -8.22 1.53 -12.03
N MET A 349 -7.81 0.57 -11.20
CA MET A 349 -8.40 -0.77 -11.14
C MET A 349 -9.18 -0.90 -9.83
N SER A 350 -10.50 -0.87 -9.93
CA SER A 350 -11.38 -0.90 -8.75
C SER A 350 -11.48 -2.32 -8.14
N ARG A 351 -11.77 -2.39 -6.84
CA ARG A 351 -12.11 -3.66 -6.16
C ARG A 351 -13.39 -4.30 -6.70
N ALA A 352 -14.28 -3.50 -7.29
CA ALA A 352 -15.54 -3.96 -7.85
C ALA A 352 -15.33 -4.69 -9.19
N ASP A 353 -14.43 -4.17 -10.05
CA ASP A 353 -14.11 -4.75 -11.34
C ASP A 353 -13.13 -5.92 -11.26
N PHE A 354 -12.23 -5.90 -10.27
CA PHE A 354 -11.17 -6.90 -10.07
C PHE A 354 -11.14 -7.44 -8.63
N PRO A 355 -12.21 -8.12 -8.17
CA PRO A 355 -12.32 -8.59 -6.79
C PRO A 355 -11.32 -9.71 -6.48
N GLY A 356 -10.47 -9.50 -5.49
CA GLY A 356 -9.40 -10.43 -5.12
C GLY A 356 -8.13 -10.29 -5.97
N CYS A 357 -8.04 -9.31 -6.86
CA CYS A 357 -6.83 -9.12 -7.66
C CYS A 357 -5.83 -8.24 -6.90
N LEU A 358 -4.57 -8.65 -6.79
CA LEU A 358 -3.53 -7.83 -6.14
C LEU A 358 -3.30 -6.51 -6.90
N LEU A 359 -3.51 -6.46 -8.22
CA LEU A 359 -3.43 -5.21 -9.00
C LEU A 359 -4.43 -4.17 -8.53
N SER A 360 -5.63 -4.57 -8.07
CA SER A 360 -6.62 -3.64 -7.50
C SER A 360 -6.15 -3.04 -6.17
N VAL A 361 -5.45 -3.84 -5.33
CA VAL A 361 -4.79 -3.34 -4.12
C VAL A 361 -3.74 -2.30 -4.49
N LEU A 362 -2.85 -2.67 -5.42
CA LEU A 362 -1.75 -1.81 -5.86
C LEU A 362 -2.26 -0.51 -6.50
N SER A 363 -3.40 -0.56 -7.20
CA SER A 363 -4.04 0.62 -7.78
C SER A 363 -4.63 1.55 -6.70
N GLU A 364 -5.27 0.99 -5.68
CA GLU A 364 -5.83 1.73 -4.54
C GLU A 364 -4.72 2.41 -3.73
N GLN A 365 -3.60 1.71 -3.52
CA GLN A 365 -2.42 2.18 -2.81
C GLN A 365 -1.47 3.05 -3.67
N GLU A 366 -1.84 3.34 -4.92
CA GLU A 366 -1.05 4.11 -5.88
C GLU A 366 0.36 3.53 -6.21
N SER A 367 0.58 2.25 -5.92
CA SER A 367 1.83 1.51 -6.16
C SER A 367 1.84 0.70 -7.47
N LEU A 368 0.79 0.81 -8.30
CA LEU A 368 0.67 0.06 -9.55
C LEU A 368 1.54 0.62 -10.69
N THR A 369 1.64 1.94 -10.84
CA THR A 369 2.32 2.54 -12.00
C THR A 369 3.83 2.28 -12.08
N PRO A 370 4.59 2.13 -10.97
CA PRO A 370 5.98 1.65 -11.02
C PRO A 370 6.10 0.25 -11.61
N LEU A 371 5.17 -0.67 -11.28
CA LEU A 371 5.16 -2.03 -11.81
C LEU A 371 4.77 -2.06 -13.28
N ILE A 372 3.81 -1.25 -13.69
CA ILE A 372 3.49 -1.03 -15.11
C ILE A 372 4.73 -0.51 -15.87
N THR A 373 5.45 0.45 -15.28
CA THR A 373 6.66 1.01 -15.85
C THR A 373 7.75 -0.07 -16.01
N SER A 374 7.90 -0.92 -15.00
CA SER A 374 8.79 -2.08 -15.06
C SER A 374 8.43 -3.05 -16.18
N TYR A 375 7.15 -3.40 -16.31
CA TYR A 375 6.65 -4.26 -17.37
C TYR A 375 6.93 -3.67 -18.76
N LEU A 376 6.57 -2.40 -18.99
CA LEU A 376 6.80 -1.76 -20.28
C LEU A 376 8.28 -1.67 -20.62
N LEU A 377 9.14 -1.36 -19.65
CA LEU A 377 10.59 -1.27 -19.88
C LEU A 377 11.19 -2.65 -20.15
N ASN A 378 10.91 -3.65 -19.33
CA ASN A 378 11.59 -4.94 -19.37
C ASN A 378 11.02 -5.88 -20.43
N THR A 379 9.70 -5.90 -20.59
CA THR A 379 9.00 -6.80 -21.52
C THR A 379 8.81 -6.15 -22.89
N GLU A 380 8.29 -4.93 -22.92
CA GLU A 380 7.92 -4.25 -24.18
C GLU A 380 9.01 -3.34 -24.74
N LYS A 381 10.11 -3.14 -24.00
CA LYS A 381 11.21 -2.22 -24.35
C LYS A 381 10.74 -0.77 -24.61
N LEU A 382 9.63 -0.38 -23.99
CA LEU A 382 9.08 0.97 -24.02
C LEU A 382 9.36 1.64 -22.68
N ARG A 383 10.13 2.73 -22.72
CA ARG A 383 10.47 3.49 -21.52
C ARG A 383 9.46 4.63 -21.31
N VAL A 384 8.72 4.55 -20.21
CA VAL A 384 7.75 5.54 -19.71
C VAL A 384 7.99 5.78 -18.21
N ALA A 385 7.32 6.77 -17.61
CA ALA A 385 7.38 6.98 -16.16
C ALA A 385 6.05 7.49 -15.58
N PRO A 386 5.82 7.28 -14.27
CA PRO A 386 4.79 7.99 -13.54
C PRO A 386 5.02 9.51 -13.52
N THR A 387 3.97 10.28 -13.20
CA THR A 387 4.12 11.70 -12.86
C THR A 387 4.54 11.90 -11.40
N LEU A 388 5.28 12.96 -11.09
CA LEU A 388 5.84 13.16 -9.74
C LEU A 388 4.78 13.48 -8.67
N ASN A 389 3.68 14.14 -9.00
CA ASN A 389 2.59 14.42 -8.03
C ASN A 389 1.41 13.45 -8.19
N GLY A 390 1.24 12.82 -9.35
CA GLY A 390 0.16 11.90 -9.70
C GLY A 390 0.64 10.45 -9.87
N ASN A 391 0.67 9.71 -8.76
CA ASN A 391 1.15 8.32 -8.72
C ASN A 391 0.30 7.34 -9.54
N LYS A 392 -0.91 7.74 -9.99
CA LYS A 392 -1.79 6.95 -10.85
C LYS A 392 -1.62 7.25 -12.35
N VAL A 393 -0.80 8.22 -12.73
CA VAL A 393 -0.68 8.69 -14.11
C VAL A 393 0.68 8.34 -14.69
N ILE A 394 0.70 7.65 -15.83
CA ILE A 394 1.89 7.46 -16.64
C ILE A 394 1.94 8.53 -17.72
N ARG A 395 3.08 9.20 -17.84
CA ARG A 395 3.32 10.18 -18.90
C ARG A 395 3.71 9.51 -20.21
N ILE A 396 3.27 10.12 -21.30
CA ILE A 396 3.75 9.87 -22.66
C ILE A 396 4.30 11.19 -23.17
N GLU A 397 5.63 11.31 -23.10
CA GLU A 397 6.39 12.53 -23.34
C GLU A 397 7.65 12.26 -24.19
N PRO A 398 7.52 11.76 -25.44
CA PRO A 398 8.66 11.41 -26.30
C PRO A 398 9.46 12.63 -26.79
N PRO A 399 10.66 12.46 -27.38
CA PRO A 399 11.31 13.52 -28.14
C PRO A 399 10.40 14.08 -29.25
N LEU A 400 10.53 15.36 -29.57
CA LEU A 400 9.74 16.03 -30.61
C LEU A 400 9.98 15.42 -32.00
N THR A 401 11.14 14.78 -32.18
CA THR A 401 11.58 14.11 -33.41
C THR A 401 11.06 12.69 -33.60
N VAL A 402 10.24 12.16 -32.67
CA VAL A 402 9.66 10.81 -32.81
C VAL A 402 8.75 10.73 -34.04
N THR A 403 8.87 9.64 -34.79
CA THR A 403 8.10 9.39 -36.01
C THR A 403 6.73 8.80 -35.70
N LEU A 404 5.82 8.84 -36.69
CA LEU A 404 4.51 8.20 -36.56
C LEU A 404 4.62 6.68 -36.35
N GLU A 405 5.62 6.02 -36.94
CA GLU A 405 5.81 4.58 -36.78
C GLU A 405 6.24 4.23 -35.34
N GLU A 406 7.12 5.02 -34.73
CA GLU A 406 7.44 4.87 -33.30
C GLU A 406 6.25 5.15 -32.39
N CYS A 407 5.41 6.15 -32.73
CA CYS A 407 4.13 6.36 -32.02
C CYS A 407 3.25 5.09 -32.07
N LYS A 408 3.14 4.44 -33.25
CA LYS A 408 2.40 3.18 -33.39
C LYS A 408 3.02 2.03 -32.62
N MET A 409 4.35 1.95 -32.57
CA MET A 409 5.05 0.94 -31.76
C MET A 409 4.73 1.11 -30.27
N ALA A 410 4.78 2.34 -29.75
CA ALA A 410 4.43 2.63 -28.37
C ALA A 410 2.97 2.27 -28.05
N LEU A 411 2.02 2.65 -28.94
CA LEU A 411 0.60 2.29 -28.80
C LEU A 411 0.39 0.77 -28.74
N LYS A 412 1.10 0.00 -29.58
CA LYS A 412 1.01 -1.46 -29.58
C LYS A 412 1.50 -2.07 -28.26
N SER A 413 2.57 -1.54 -27.68
CA SER A 413 3.07 -1.98 -26.38
C SER A 413 2.12 -1.63 -25.24
N LEU A 414 1.52 -0.44 -25.26
CA LEU A 414 0.48 -0.04 -24.31
C LEU A 414 -0.76 -0.92 -24.44
N GLU A 415 -1.20 -1.24 -25.66
CA GLU A 415 -2.34 -2.13 -25.89
C GLU A 415 -2.12 -3.53 -25.29
N LYS A 416 -0.94 -4.12 -25.46
CA LYS A 416 -0.60 -5.42 -24.84
C LYS A 416 -0.64 -5.36 -23.32
N LEU A 417 -0.06 -4.32 -22.72
CA LEU A 417 -0.15 -4.09 -21.27
C LEU A 417 -1.61 -4.04 -20.83
N LEU A 418 -2.47 -3.31 -21.54
CA LEU A 418 -3.88 -3.17 -21.20
C LEU A 418 -4.63 -4.50 -21.27
N TYR A 419 -4.30 -5.38 -22.23
CA TYR A 419 -4.84 -6.74 -22.25
C TYR A 419 -4.45 -7.56 -21.00
N VAL A 420 -3.21 -7.41 -20.53
CA VAL A 420 -2.73 -8.09 -19.30
C VAL A 420 -3.47 -7.56 -18.07
N LEU A 421 -3.59 -6.23 -17.95
CA LEU A 421 -4.27 -5.57 -16.84
C LEU A 421 -5.78 -5.87 -16.82
N ASP A 422 -6.46 -5.83 -17.97
CA ASP A 422 -7.90 -6.07 -18.06
C ASP A 422 -8.26 -7.56 -17.83
N ALA A 423 -7.29 -8.46 -18.05
CA ALA A 423 -7.38 -9.83 -17.58
C ALA A 423 -7.12 -9.96 -16.07
N GLY A 424 -6.66 -8.94 -15.35
CA GLY A 424 -6.27 -9.08 -13.94
C GLY A 424 -5.11 -10.07 -13.75
N ASN A 425 -4.22 -10.17 -14.74
CA ASN A 425 -3.09 -11.11 -14.71
C ASN A 425 -1.91 -10.51 -13.95
N THR A 426 -1.99 -10.57 -12.62
CA THR A 426 -0.98 -10.04 -11.70
C THR A 426 0.40 -10.66 -11.95
N LEU A 427 0.46 -11.97 -12.16
CA LEU A 427 1.70 -12.68 -12.41
C LEU A 427 2.49 -12.09 -13.59
N GLU A 428 1.81 -11.78 -14.69
CA GLU A 428 2.46 -11.26 -15.89
C GLU A 428 2.97 -9.82 -15.69
N ILE A 429 2.25 -8.98 -14.95
CA ILE A 429 2.74 -7.63 -14.57
C ILE A 429 3.97 -7.74 -13.67
N LEU A 430 3.99 -8.70 -12.74
CA LEU A 430 5.09 -8.92 -11.81
C LEU A 430 6.24 -9.74 -12.40
N ARG A 431 6.09 -10.28 -13.62
CA ARG A 431 7.11 -11.11 -14.28
C ARG A 431 8.52 -10.52 -14.22
N PRO A 432 8.74 -9.22 -14.53
CA PRO A 432 10.07 -8.64 -14.49
C PRO A 432 10.64 -8.57 -13.09
N VAL A 433 9.85 -8.14 -12.10
CA VAL A 433 10.31 -7.92 -10.72
C VAL A 433 10.50 -9.23 -9.95
N LEU A 434 9.89 -10.32 -10.42
CA LEU A 434 10.06 -11.67 -9.89
C LEU A 434 11.11 -12.49 -10.67
N ASP A 435 11.83 -11.89 -11.64
CA ASP A 435 12.81 -12.59 -12.50
C ASP A 435 12.27 -13.89 -13.11
N LEU A 436 11.01 -13.89 -13.53
CA LEU A 436 10.42 -15.07 -14.15
C LEU A 436 10.85 -15.10 -15.63
N GLY A 437 11.51 -16.19 -16.04
CA GLY A 437 11.98 -16.38 -17.42
C GLY A 437 10.85 -16.42 -18.46
N GLU A 438 11.19 -16.63 -19.73
CA GLU A 438 10.24 -16.60 -20.86
C GLU A 438 9.22 -17.75 -20.88
N GLN A 439 9.27 -18.68 -19.91
CA GLN A 439 8.32 -19.78 -19.84
C GLN A 439 6.90 -19.24 -19.61
N GLN A 440 5.99 -19.70 -20.48
CA GLN A 440 4.58 -19.36 -20.40
C GLN A 440 3.98 -20.08 -19.18
N VAL A 441 3.52 -19.29 -18.22
CA VAL A 441 2.85 -19.80 -17.04
C VAL A 441 1.35 -19.81 -17.32
N PRO A 442 0.61 -20.90 -17.08
CA PRO A 442 -0.82 -20.94 -17.32
C PRO A 442 -1.54 -19.85 -16.52
N TYR A 443 -2.22 -18.95 -17.22
CA TYR A 443 -3.08 -17.95 -16.56
C TYR A 443 -4.34 -18.63 -16.05
N VAL A 444 -4.60 -18.50 -14.75
CA VAL A 444 -5.85 -18.92 -14.11
C VAL A 444 -6.72 -17.68 -13.94
N PRO A 445 -7.85 -17.56 -14.66
CA PRO A 445 -8.72 -16.41 -14.53
C PRO A 445 -9.29 -16.29 -13.13
N GLN A 446 -9.38 -15.06 -12.62
CA GLN A 446 -10.11 -14.82 -11.38
C GLN A 446 -11.59 -15.17 -11.57
N THR A 447 -12.08 -16.03 -10.70
CA THR A 447 -13.49 -16.46 -10.67
C THR A 447 -14.26 -15.88 -9.49
N SER A 448 -13.60 -15.07 -8.66
CA SER A 448 -14.20 -14.40 -7.50
C SER A 448 -15.37 -13.52 -7.96
N LYS A 449 -16.54 -13.77 -7.37
CA LYS A 449 -17.79 -13.02 -7.62
C LYS A 449 -18.15 -12.09 -6.45
N HIS A 450 -17.19 -11.77 -5.59
CA HIS A 450 -17.46 -10.93 -4.42
C HIS A 450 -17.70 -9.48 -4.86
N SER A 451 -18.95 -9.01 -4.75
CA SER A 451 -19.26 -7.60 -4.97
C SER A 451 -18.81 -6.80 -3.75
N TRP A 452 -17.76 -6.00 -3.91
CA TRP A 452 -17.26 -5.13 -2.84
C TRP A 452 -18.25 -4.03 -2.45
N ASP A 453 -19.07 -3.56 -3.40
CA ASP A 453 -20.02 -2.46 -3.19
C ASP A 453 -21.30 -2.85 -2.48
N GLN A 454 -21.59 -4.15 -2.36
CA GLN A 454 -22.80 -4.63 -1.69
C GLN A 454 -22.79 -4.39 -0.16
N TYR A 455 -21.61 -4.14 0.42
CA TYR A 455 -21.44 -3.91 1.85
C TYR A 455 -21.09 -2.45 2.11
N GLN A 456 -22.07 -1.68 2.58
CA GLN A 456 -21.91 -0.29 2.99
C GLN A 456 -22.52 -0.10 4.39
N PRO A 457 -21.93 0.75 5.23
CA PRO A 457 -22.50 1.04 6.53
C PRO A 457 -23.86 1.74 6.37
N SER A 458 -24.80 1.38 7.22
CA SER A 458 -26.09 2.04 7.35
C SER A 458 -25.92 3.43 7.99
N PRO A 459 -26.78 4.41 7.67
CA PRO A 459 -26.85 5.65 8.44
C PRO A 459 -27.44 5.45 9.84
N ASP A 460 -27.96 4.25 10.15
CA ASP A 460 -28.53 3.91 11.45
C ASP A 460 -27.44 3.92 12.55
N PRO A 461 -27.53 4.79 13.58
CA PRO A 461 -26.59 4.80 14.68
C PRO A 461 -26.66 3.54 15.56
N GLN A 462 -27.70 2.70 15.39
CA GLN A 462 -27.80 1.39 16.04
C GLN A 462 -27.06 0.28 15.29
N GLU A 463 -26.47 0.56 14.12
CA GLU A 463 -25.59 -0.41 13.47
C GLU A 463 -24.24 -0.47 14.20
N GLY A 464 -23.91 -1.65 14.70
CA GLY A 464 -22.63 -1.92 15.33
C GLY A 464 -21.46 -1.75 14.35
N ARG A 465 -20.34 -1.21 14.81
CA ARG A 465 -19.15 -0.95 13.96
C ARG A 465 -17.90 -1.64 14.49
N PHE A 466 -17.27 -2.46 13.65
CA PHE A 466 -16.00 -3.11 13.99
C PHE A 466 -14.98 -3.08 12.86
N ALA A 467 -13.71 -3.24 13.23
CA ALA A 467 -12.66 -3.66 12.34
C ALA A 467 -12.05 -4.98 12.84
N PHE A 468 -11.38 -5.71 11.95
CA PHE A 468 -10.64 -6.89 12.35
C PHE A 468 -9.31 -6.94 11.59
N LEU A 469 -8.21 -7.00 12.33
CA LEU A 469 -6.87 -7.06 11.73
C LEU A 469 -6.57 -8.49 11.27
N VAL A 470 -6.19 -8.62 10.02
CA VAL A 470 -5.76 -9.87 9.38
C VAL A 470 -4.37 -9.69 8.80
N HIS A 471 -3.70 -10.79 8.49
CA HIS A 471 -2.40 -10.81 7.82
C HIS A 471 -2.24 -12.20 7.18
N PRO A 472 -1.46 -12.35 6.08
CA PRO A 472 -1.13 -13.66 5.52
C PRO A 472 -0.54 -14.58 6.59
N LEU A 473 -1.18 -15.73 6.84
CA LEU A 473 -0.65 -16.72 7.78
C LEU A 473 0.56 -17.42 7.18
N ASP A 474 0.52 -17.68 5.88
CA ASP A 474 1.64 -18.19 5.10
C ASP A 474 1.57 -17.70 3.65
N LEU A 475 2.58 -18.08 2.86
CA LEU A 475 2.73 -17.64 1.48
C LEU A 475 1.60 -18.13 0.55
N ASN A 476 0.86 -19.19 0.88
CA ASN A 476 -0.23 -19.68 0.04
C ASN A 476 -1.43 -18.72 0.05
N ASN A 477 -1.60 -17.89 1.09
CA ASN A 477 -2.70 -16.93 1.13
C ASN A 477 -2.61 -15.89 0.00
N TYR A 478 -1.40 -15.63 -0.54
CA TYR A 478 -1.26 -14.81 -1.74
C TYR A 478 -1.95 -15.45 -2.95
N CYS A 479 -1.87 -16.77 -3.10
CA CYS A 479 -2.51 -17.53 -4.18
C CYS A 479 -4.01 -17.67 -3.98
N GLU A 480 -4.47 -17.79 -2.72
CA GLU A 480 -5.89 -17.80 -2.38
C GLU A 480 -6.54 -16.46 -2.66
N PHE A 481 -5.84 -15.37 -2.33
CA PHE A 481 -6.27 -14.02 -2.67
C PHE A 481 -6.26 -13.82 -4.20
N ASP A 482 -5.12 -14.06 -4.85
CA ASP A 482 -4.93 -13.89 -6.28
C ASP A 482 -4.50 -15.20 -6.96
N ALA A 483 -5.48 -15.90 -7.54
CA ALA A 483 -5.29 -17.17 -8.21
C ALA A 483 -4.25 -17.15 -9.35
N SER A 484 -3.94 -15.99 -9.93
CA SER A 484 -2.89 -15.91 -10.97
C SER A 484 -1.50 -16.22 -10.42
N LEU A 485 -1.30 -16.11 -9.11
CA LEU A 485 -0.03 -16.38 -8.41
C LEU A 485 0.18 -17.87 -8.10
N ALA A 486 -0.84 -18.73 -8.28
CA ALA A 486 -0.81 -20.15 -7.88
C ALA A 486 0.32 -20.97 -8.53
N ALA A 487 0.86 -20.51 -9.66
CA ALA A 487 1.95 -21.17 -10.36
C ALA A 487 3.36 -20.76 -9.89
N LEU A 488 3.47 -19.82 -8.94
CA LEU A 488 4.74 -19.39 -8.38
C LEU A 488 5.33 -20.46 -7.45
N SER A 489 6.66 -20.58 -7.48
CA SER A 489 7.37 -21.35 -6.46
C SER A 489 7.32 -20.62 -5.11
N ARG A 490 7.55 -21.35 -4.02
CA ARG A 490 7.62 -20.76 -2.67
C ARG A 490 8.64 -19.63 -2.56
N GLU A 491 9.79 -19.77 -3.22
CA GLU A 491 10.83 -18.72 -3.26
C GLU A 491 10.32 -17.44 -3.93
N LYS A 492 9.57 -17.56 -5.02
CA LYS A 492 9.01 -16.41 -5.73
C LYS A 492 7.82 -15.78 -5.01
N LEU A 493 7.04 -16.57 -4.28
CA LEU A 493 6.04 -16.02 -3.36
C LEU A 493 6.69 -15.26 -2.20
N GLN A 494 7.82 -15.72 -1.67
CA GLN A 494 8.57 -14.98 -0.64
C GLN A 494 9.08 -13.64 -1.21
N GLN A 495 9.66 -13.64 -2.41
CA GLN A 495 10.10 -12.41 -3.08
C GLN A 495 8.94 -11.43 -3.29
N LEU A 496 7.74 -11.92 -3.61
CA LEU A 496 6.53 -11.10 -3.70
C LEU A 496 6.11 -10.54 -2.35
N ALA A 497 6.13 -11.35 -1.29
CA ALA A 497 5.83 -10.90 0.06
C ALA A 497 6.80 -9.78 0.48
N ASP A 498 8.10 -9.99 0.31
CA ASP A 498 9.13 -8.98 0.62
C ASP A 498 8.90 -7.66 -0.15
N LEU A 499 8.50 -7.73 -1.43
CA LEU A 499 8.11 -6.55 -2.21
C LEU A 499 6.87 -5.86 -1.62
N GLY A 500 5.85 -6.64 -1.25
CA GLY A 500 4.62 -6.16 -0.63
C GLY A 500 4.87 -5.40 0.67
N ASN A 501 5.74 -5.94 1.52
CA ASN A 501 6.14 -5.35 2.81
C ASN A 501 6.73 -3.94 2.68
N GLU A 502 7.33 -3.61 1.53
CA GLU A 502 7.98 -2.32 1.28
C GLU A 502 7.06 -1.30 0.58
N VAL A 503 6.08 -1.77 -0.21
CA VAL A 503 5.27 -0.89 -1.09
C VAL A 503 3.79 -0.81 -0.72
N LEU A 504 3.33 -1.63 0.22
CA LEU A 504 1.96 -1.62 0.71
C LEU A 504 1.93 -1.13 2.16
N GLU A 505 0.95 -0.29 2.46
CA GLU A 505 0.55 0.04 3.83
C GLU A 505 -0.65 -0.82 4.23
N PRO A 506 -1.04 -0.92 5.52
CA PRO A 506 -2.24 -1.65 5.91
C PRO A 506 -3.47 -1.18 5.12
N PHE A 507 -4.26 -2.13 4.61
CA PHE A 507 -5.37 -1.83 3.70
C PHE A 507 -6.60 -2.69 3.99
N VAL A 508 -7.79 -2.22 3.59
CA VAL A 508 -9.01 -3.04 3.70
C VAL A 508 -8.95 -4.15 2.67
N VAL A 509 -8.99 -5.40 3.14
CA VAL A 509 -9.01 -6.59 2.27
C VAL A 509 -10.42 -7.11 2.03
N GLY A 510 -11.37 -6.77 2.91
CA GLY A 510 -12.78 -6.96 2.62
C GLY A 510 -13.72 -6.39 3.67
N LYS A 511 -15.01 -6.53 3.40
CA LYS A 511 -16.11 -5.88 4.11
C LYS A 511 -17.26 -6.85 4.27
N THR A 512 -17.96 -6.74 5.39
CA THR A 512 -19.13 -7.56 5.63
C THR A 512 -20.20 -6.81 6.42
N THR A 513 -21.42 -7.31 6.35
CA THR A 513 -22.53 -6.90 7.21
C THR A 513 -23.19 -8.15 7.75
N VAL A 514 -23.37 -8.19 9.05
CA VAL A 514 -23.98 -9.31 9.76
C VAL A 514 -25.30 -8.84 10.36
N GLU A 515 -26.37 -9.55 10.01
CA GLU A 515 -27.69 -9.37 10.60
C GLU A 515 -28.00 -10.57 11.51
N SER A 516 -28.34 -10.26 12.75
CA SER A 516 -28.65 -11.23 13.77
C SER A 516 -30.15 -11.56 13.78
N PRO A 517 -30.56 -12.80 14.10
CA PRO A 517 -31.96 -13.15 14.36
C PRO A 517 -32.59 -12.34 15.51
N ALA A 518 -31.77 -11.73 16.39
CA ALA A 518 -32.22 -10.81 17.44
C ALA A 518 -32.55 -9.40 16.91
N GLY A 519 -32.47 -9.15 15.60
CA GLY A 519 -32.76 -7.86 14.96
C GLY A 519 -31.61 -6.85 15.03
N HIS A 520 -30.44 -7.25 15.53
CA HIS A 520 -29.24 -6.40 15.58
C HIS A 520 -28.45 -6.52 14.28
N ARG A 521 -27.75 -5.45 13.92
CA ARG A 521 -26.92 -5.39 12.70
C ARG A 521 -25.54 -4.83 13.01
N ALA A 522 -24.52 -5.39 12.39
CA ALA A 522 -23.15 -4.89 12.51
C ALA A 522 -22.46 -4.84 11.14
N TYR A 523 -21.84 -3.71 10.83
CA TYR A 523 -20.95 -3.52 9.69
C TYR A 523 -19.50 -3.57 10.16
N GLY A 524 -18.66 -4.27 9.40
CA GLY A 524 -17.23 -4.23 9.69
C GLY A 524 -16.34 -4.49 8.49
N GLU A 525 -15.09 -4.09 8.70
CA GLU A 525 -14.04 -4.12 7.69
C GLU A 525 -12.84 -4.92 8.20
N PHE A 526 -12.18 -5.61 7.30
CA PHE A 526 -11.03 -6.44 7.60
C PHE A 526 -9.81 -5.77 7.02
N ILE A 527 -8.83 -5.49 7.88
CA ILE A 527 -7.65 -4.70 7.53
C ILE A 527 -6.46 -5.66 7.50
N ALA A 528 -5.88 -5.85 6.32
CA ALA A 528 -4.72 -6.67 6.11
C ALA A 528 -3.44 -5.89 6.42
N LEU A 529 -2.56 -6.48 7.23
CA LEU A 529 -1.16 -6.07 7.32
C LEU A 529 -0.36 -6.84 6.25
N PRO A 530 0.53 -6.16 5.50
CA PRO A 530 1.34 -6.79 4.46
C PRO A 530 2.56 -7.45 5.10
N HIS A 531 2.35 -8.47 5.94
CA HIS A 531 3.43 -9.27 6.51
C HIS A 531 2.93 -10.69 6.79
N THR A 532 3.75 -11.69 6.48
CA THR A 532 3.43 -13.08 6.87
C THR A 532 3.58 -13.29 8.38
N ALA A 533 3.04 -14.38 8.91
CA ALA A 533 3.25 -14.77 10.32
C ALA A 533 4.74 -14.86 10.71
N GLU A 534 5.58 -15.39 9.81
CA GLU A 534 7.02 -15.53 10.03
C GLU A 534 7.71 -14.16 10.02
N GLU A 535 7.35 -13.27 9.10
CA GLU A 535 7.87 -11.91 9.04
C GLU A 535 7.48 -11.09 10.28
N MET A 536 6.22 -11.17 10.70
CA MET A 536 5.73 -10.50 11.92
C MET A 536 6.51 -10.91 13.17
N LEU A 537 6.95 -12.18 13.26
CA LEU A 537 7.79 -12.67 14.36
C LEU A 537 9.22 -12.16 14.29
N ASN A 538 9.72 -11.83 13.10
CA ASN A 538 11.08 -11.35 12.87
C ASN A 538 11.20 -9.82 13.04
N LEU A 539 10.08 -9.10 13.03
CA LEU A 539 10.04 -7.67 13.35
C LEU A 539 10.52 -7.40 14.78
N THR A 540 11.13 -6.23 14.97
CA THR A 540 11.37 -5.73 16.31
C THR A 540 10.03 -5.40 16.99
N PRO A 541 9.92 -5.43 18.33
CA PRO A 541 8.68 -5.07 19.02
C PRO A 541 8.17 -3.68 18.65
N ASP A 542 9.06 -2.71 18.43
CA ASP A 542 8.69 -1.34 18.08
C ASP A 542 8.16 -1.25 16.65
N ASP A 543 8.77 -1.97 15.70
CA ASP A 543 8.31 -1.95 14.30
C ASP A 543 6.98 -2.70 14.14
N ALA A 544 6.82 -3.84 14.81
CA ALA A 544 5.54 -4.54 14.86
C ALA A 544 4.42 -3.67 15.47
N LEU A 545 4.74 -2.86 16.49
CA LEU A 545 3.79 -1.91 17.04
C LEU A 545 3.44 -0.81 16.05
N LYS A 546 4.41 -0.20 15.36
CA LYS A 546 4.13 0.83 14.34
C LYS A 546 3.17 0.33 13.25
N GLU A 547 3.39 -0.89 12.74
CA GLU A 547 2.52 -1.46 11.72
C GLU A 547 1.09 -1.69 12.24
N LEU A 548 0.95 -2.14 13.49
CA LEU A 548 -0.35 -2.25 14.14
C LEU A 548 -1.02 -0.88 14.37
N GLU A 549 -0.24 0.14 14.75
CA GLU A 549 -0.74 1.49 14.98
C GLU A 549 -1.29 2.11 13.69
N LYS A 550 -0.62 1.90 12.55
CA LYS A 550 -1.13 2.29 11.23
C LYS A 550 -2.47 1.62 10.93
N ALA A 551 -2.55 0.30 11.12
CA ALA A 551 -3.78 -0.46 10.86
C ALA A 551 -4.95 -0.04 11.79
N LEU A 552 -4.67 0.25 13.07
CA LEU A 552 -5.65 0.74 14.03
C LEU A 552 -6.09 2.18 13.73
N THR A 553 -5.18 3.02 13.24
CA THR A 553 -5.51 4.39 12.80
C THR A 553 -6.46 4.33 11.60
N LEU A 554 -6.15 3.48 10.61
CA LEU A 554 -7.04 3.23 9.48
C LEU A 554 -8.42 2.75 9.94
N ALA A 555 -8.49 1.81 10.90
CA ALA A 555 -9.76 1.34 11.46
C ALA A 555 -10.59 2.48 12.06
N LEU A 556 -9.94 3.37 12.83
CA LEU A 556 -10.57 4.52 13.48
C LEU A 556 -11.11 5.52 12.46
N GLU A 557 -10.29 5.91 11.48
CA GLU A 557 -10.66 6.85 10.41
C GLU A 557 -11.84 6.33 9.59
N ARG A 558 -11.94 5.01 9.43
CA ARG A 558 -13.04 4.33 8.73
C ARG A 558 -14.25 4.04 9.62
N GLY A 559 -14.23 4.52 10.86
CA GLY A 559 -15.38 4.54 11.75
C GLY A 559 -15.63 3.27 12.55
N ALA A 560 -14.63 2.39 12.69
CA ALA A 560 -14.72 1.28 13.63
C ALA A 560 -14.83 1.78 15.09
N ARG A 561 -15.53 1.02 15.94
CA ARG A 561 -15.66 1.30 17.38
C ARG A 561 -14.99 0.23 18.25
N LEU A 562 -14.65 -0.90 17.65
CA LEU A 562 -13.97 -2.04 18.26
C LEU A 562 -13.07 -2.66 17.19
N THR A 563 -11.87 -3.08 17.59
CA THR A 563 -10.98 -3.82 16.67
C THR A 563 -10.62 -5.19 17.22
N GLY A 564 -10.86 -6.22 16.42
CA GLY A 564 -10.37 -7.57 16.67
C GLY A 564 -8.93 -7.75 16.20
N LEU A 565 -8.09 -8.39 17.01
CA LEU A 565 -6.70 -8.72 16.70
C LEU A 565 -6.59 -10.18 16.25
N GLY A 566 -6.53 -10.41 14.94
CA GLY A 566 -6.39 -11.73 14.36
C GLY A 566 -4.97 -12.29 14.42
N ALA A 567 -4.84 -13.56 14.84
CA ALA A 567 -3.62 -14.35 14.78
C ALA A 567 -2.39 -13.59 15.36
N TYR A 568 -1.34 -13.37 14.57
CA TYR A 568 -0.08 -12.82 15.06
C TYR A 568 -0.15 -11.34 15.43
N THR A 569 -1.18 -10.60 14.99
CA THR A 569 -1.40 -9.23 15.47
C THR A 569 -1.64 -9.20 16.99
N SER A 570 -2.30 -10.23 17.53
CA SER A 570 -2.43 -10.44 18.98
C SER A 570 -1.12 -10.90 19.63
N VAL A 571 -0.33 -11.74 18.96
CA VAL A 571 0.91 -12.31 19.50
C VAL A 571 1.98 -11.22 19.68
N VAL A 572 2.25 -10.46 18.62
CA VAL A 572 3.29 -9.42 18.65
C VAL A 572 2.90 -8.27 19.57
N SER A 573 1.60 -8.07 19.85
CA SER A 573 1.08 -7.09 20.82
C SER A 573 0.92 -7.64 22.25
N ARG A 574 1.43 -8.85 22.54
CA ARG A 574 1.31 -9.55 23.84
C ARG A 574 -0.14 -9.72 24.30
N GLY A 575 -0.97 -10.27 23.43
CA GLY A 575 -2.41 -10.42 23.64
C GLY A 575 -3.14 -9.09 23.69
N GLY A 576 -2.71 -8.10 22.89
CA GLY A 576 -3.27 -6.74 22.85
C GLY A 576 -2.89 -5.81 24.01
N THR A 577 -2.17 -6.31 25.03
CA THR A 577 -1.85 -5.52 26.24
C THR A 577 -0.94 -4.33 25.96
N MET A 578 -0.08 -4.39 24.93
CA MET A 578 0.78 -3.27 24.54
C MET A 578 0.04 -2.13 23.81
N LEU A 579 -1.17 -2.40 23.33
CA LEU A 579 -2.02 -1.44 22.62
C LEU A 579 -3.17 -0.94 23.49
N GLN A 580 -3.35 -1.55 24.66
CA GLN A 580 -4.46 -1.29 25.56
C GLN A 580 -4.52 0.19 25.98
N GLY A 581 -5.71 0.80 25.84
CA GLY A 581 -5.93 2.20 26.21
C GLY A 581 -5.24 3.23 25.30
N ARG A 582 -4.56 2.81 24.22
CA ARG A 582 -3.89 3.71 23.27
C ARG A 582 -4.74 4.03 22.05
N PHE A 583 -5.68 3.15 21.69
CA PHE A 583 -6.53 3.24 20.49
C PHE A 583 -7.99 2.86 20.79
N LEU A 584 -8.74 2.47 19.77
CA LEU A 584 -10.05 1.84 19.90
C LEU A 584 -10.01 0.66 20.89
N PRO A 585 -11.13 0.37 21.58
CA PRO A 585 -11.30 -0.88 22.31
C PRO A 585 -10.88 -2.09 21.48
N LEU A 586 -10.22 -3.07 22.12
CA LEU A 586 -9.65 -4.22 21.44
C LEU A 586 -10.24 -5.54 21.93
N THR A 587 -10.30 -6.53 21.03
CA THR A 587 -10.44 -7.93 21.44
C THR A 587 -9.44 -8.82 20.73
N THR A 588 -8.93 -9.84 21.40
CA THR A 588 -8.13 -10.90 20.75
C THR A 588 -8.98 -12.05 20.21
N GLY A 589 -10.25 -12.14 20.62
CA GLY A 589 -11.09 -13.27 20.26
C GLY A 589 -10.73 -14.59 20.95
N ASN A 590 -9.79 -14.58 21.90
CA ASN A 590 -9.30 -15.79 22.56
C ASN A 590 -10.39 -16.48 23.38
N SER A 591 -11.30 -15.74 24.01
CA SER A 591 -12.34 -16.30 24.88
C SER A 591 -13.33 -17.16 24.09
N TYR A 592 -13.82 -16.68 22.95
CA TYR A 592 -14.74 -17.45 22.12
C TYR A 592 -14.04 -18.57 21.34
N THR A 593 -12.75 -18.39 21.01
CA THR A 593 -11.90 -19.45 20.45
C THR A 593 -11.79 -20.64 21.41
N VAL A 594 -11.64 -20.38 22.72
CA VAL A 594 -11.62 -21.42 23.76
C VAL A 594 -12.97 -22.16 23.83
N ILE A 595 -14.09 -21.43 23.81
CA ILE A 595 -15.44 -22.01 23.89
C ILE A 595 -15.70 -22.94 22.70
N SER A 596 -15.48 -22.44 21.49
CA SER A 596 -15.68 -23.19 20.25
C SER A 596 -14.75 -24.40 20.14
N GLY A 597 -13.47 -24.26 20.53
CA GLY A 597 -12.52 -25.37 20.57
C GLY A 597 -12.93 -26.49 21.53
N ALA A 598 -13.39 -26.15 22.74
CA ALA A 598 -13.90 -27.12 23.70
C ALA A 598 -15.18 -27.80 23.20
N GLU A 599 -16.10 -27.07 22.57
CA GLU A 599 -17.33 -27.63 22.00
C GLU A 599 -17.06 -28.55 20.81
N ALA A 600 -16.06 -28.24 19.99
CA ALA A 600 -15.64 -29.08 18.87
C ALA A 600 -15.12 -30.45 19.33
N VAL A 601 -14.28 -30.47 20.38
CA VAL A 601 -13.80 -31.71 20.99
C VAL A 601 -14.96 -32.55 21.53
N LYS A 602 -15.90 -31.93 22.25
CA LYS A 602 -17.08 -32.63 22.81
C LYS A 602 -18.00 -33.17 21.72
N LEU A 603 -18.16 -32.44 20.62
CA LEU A 603 -18.95 -32.90 19.48
C LEU A 603 -18.28 -34.10 18.79
N ALA A 604 -16.97 -34.02 18.54
CA ALA A 604 -16.20 -35.12 17.95
C ALA A 604 -16.22 -36.38 18.83
N ALA A 605 -15.99 -36.23 20.14
CA ALA A 605 -16.02 -37.33 21.10
C ALA A 605 -17.39 -38.02 21.15
N ARG A 606 -18.48 -37.24 21.21
CA ARG A 606 -19.84 -37.80 21.14
C ARG A 606 -20.11 -38.56 19.85
N ARG A 607 -19.64 -38.04 18.72
CA ARG A 607 -19.84 -38.66 17.40
C ARG A 607 -19.04 -39.97 17.24
N LEU A 608 -17.85 -40.03 17.82
CA LEU A 608 -17.00 -41.22 17.86
C LEU A 608 -17.31 -42.17 19.04
N SER A 609 -18.33 -41.87 19.85
CA SER A 609 -18.65 -42.60 21.08
C SER A 609 -17.45 -42.75 22.03
N LEU A 610 -16.56 -41.75 22.06
CA LEU A 610 -15.42 -41.69 22.95
C LEU A 610 -15.85 -41.10 24.30
N ASP A 611 -15.67 -41.86 25.37
CA ASP A 611 -15.92 -41.38 26.74
C ASP A 611 -14.74 -40.54 27.24
N LEU A 612 -14.95 -39.23 27.37
CA LEU A 612 -13.92 -38.32 27.85
C LEU A 612 -13.53 -38.59 29.31
N SER A 613 -14.46 -39.08 30.14
CA SER A 613 -14.24 -39.27 31.59
C SER A 613 -13.31 -40.42 31.95
N SER A 614 -13.00 -41.29 30.98
CA SER A 614 -12.07 -42.41 31.09
C SER A 614 -10.81 -42.26 30.21
N ASN A 615 -10.58 -41.07 29.63
CA ASN A 615 -9.47 -40.80 28.73
C ASN A 615 -8.67 -39.55 29.13
N ALA A 616 -7.39 -39.52 28.73
CA ALA A 616 -6.50 -38.40 28.97
C ALA A 616 -6.48 -37.41 27.80
N ALA A 617 -6.37 -36.11 28.09
CA ALA A 617 -6.15 -35.08 27.07
C ALA A 617 -4.81 -34.35 27.22
N ALA A 618 -4.10 -34.15 26.13
CA ALA A 618 -2.88 -33.34 26.08
C ALA A 618 -3.18 -31.93 25.53
N VAL A 619 -2.83 -30.90 26.30
CA VAL A 619 -3.01 -29.50 25.90
C VAL A 619 -1.64 -28.87 25.61
N ILE A 620 -1.33 -28.70 24.33
CA ILE A 620 -0.08 -28.11 23.83
C ILE A 620 -0.24 -26.59 23.76
N GLY A 621 0.68 -25.88 24.44
CA GLY A 621 0.57 -24.44 24.62
C GLY A 621 -0.22 -24.06 25.88
N ALA A 622 -0.32 -24.97 26.87
CA ALA A 622 -1.07 -24.75 28.11
C ALA A 622 -0.61 -23.54 28.94
N THR A 623 0.55 -22.95 28.65
CA THR A 623 1.04 -21.71 29.28
C THR A 623 0.53 -20.43 28.61
N GLY A 624 -0.11 -20.52 27.44
CA GLY A 624 -0.73 -19.41 26.72
C GLY A 624 -2.17 -19.16 27.15
N SER A 625 -2.77 -18.05 26.68
CA SER A 625 -4.15 -17.65 27.02
C SER A 625 -5.17 -18.73 26.66
N ILE A 626 -5.19 -19.16 25.40
CA ILE A 626 -6.12 -20.17 24.87
C ILE A 626 -5.85 -21.53 25.51
N GLY A 627 -4.60 -22.00 25.50
CA GLY A 627 -4.24 -23.32 26.05
C GLY A 627 -4.56 -23.45 27.53
N ARG A 628 -4.27 -22.44 28.36
CA ARG A 628 -4.64 -22.44 29.78
C ARG A 628 -6.14 -22.56 29.98
N ALA A 629 -6.93 -21.74 29.29
CA ALA A 629 -8.38 -21.73 29.45
C ALA A 629 -9.03 -23.03 28.93
N LEU A 630 -8.52 -23.61 27.83
CA LEU A 630 -8.94 -24.93 27.35
C LEU A 630 -8.62 -26.03 28.36
N ALA A 631 -7.43 -26.04 28.95
CA ALA A 631 -7.08 -26.99 30.00
C ALA A 631 -8.07 -26.92 31.17
N ILE A 632 -8.45 -25.71 31.60
CA ILE A 632 -9.43 -25.50 32.66
C ILE A 632 -10.83 -26.03 32.26
N LEU A 633 -11.30 -25.75 31.05
CA LEU A 633 -12.64 -26.20 30.61
C LEU A 633 -12.73 -27.72 30.38
N LEU A 634 -11.65 -28.34 29.89
CA LEU A 634 -11.63 -29.79 29.62
C LEU A 634 -11.49 -30.61 30.89
N ALA A 635 -10.94 -30.01 31.95
CA ALA A 635 -10.86 -30.65 33.27
C ALA A 635 -12.23 -31.04 33.83
N GLU A 636 -13.32 -30.41 33.36
CA GLU A 636 -14.70 -30.76 33.74
C GLU A 636 -15.15 -32.12 33.18
N GLU A 637 -14.49 -32.66 32.15
CA GLU A 637 -14.96 -33.88 31.47
C GLU A 637 -13.90 -34.97 31.32
N MET A 638 -12.62 -34.64 31.44
CA MET A 638 -11.52 -35.59 31.22
C MET A 638 -11.16 -36.41 32.46
N GLN A 639 -10.64 -37.62 32.22
CA GLN A 639 -10.03 -38.43 33.29
C GLN A 639 -8.77 -37.76 33.82
N SER A 640 -7.87 -37.35 32.92
CA SER A 640 -6.59 -36.74 33.27
C SER A 640 -6.13 -35.74 32.21
N LEU A 641 -5.27 -34.81 32.61
CA LEU A 641 -4.74 -33.77 31.72
C LEU A 641 -3.22 -33.76 31.69
N ILE A 642 -2.68 -33.69 30.48
CA ILE A 642 -1.25 -33.54 30.22
C ILE A 642 -1.01 -32.12 29.70
N LEU A 643 -0.47 -31.26 30.54
CA LEU A 643 -0.19 -29.87 30.20
C LEU A 643 1.20 -29.77 29.58
N VAL A 644 1.26 -29.29 28.33
CA VAL A 644 2.51 -29.23 27.57
C VAL A 644 2.95 -27.78 27.36
N GLY A 645 4.12 -27.45 27.91
CA GLY A 645 4.76 -26.15 27.79
C GLY A 645 5.83 -26.10 26.71
N ASN A 646 6.32 -24.90 26.39
CA ASN A 646 7.33 -24.69 25.36
C ASN A 646 8.70 -25.29 25.77
N ALA A 647 9.21 -26.21 24.95
CA ALA A 647 10.49 -26.92 25.14
C ALA A 647 11.73 -26.03 25.02
N ARG A 648 11.64 -24.88 24.33
CA ARG A 648 12.75 -23.91 24.23
C ARG A 648 13.01 -23.17 25.55
N HIS A 649 12.01 -23.12 26.43
CA HIS A 649 12.10 -22.46 27.74
C HIS A 649 11.59 -23.35 28.88
N PRO A 650 12.19 -24.53 29.11
CA PRO A 650 11.56 -25.59 29.88
C PRO A 650 11.32 -25.22 31.34
N LYS A 651 12.27 -24.55 31.99
CA LYS A 651 12.13 -24.10 33.39
C LYS A 651 10.99 -23.08 33.56
N ALA A 652 10.91 -22.10 32.66
CA ALA A 652 9.87 -21.09 32.71
C ALA A 652 8.49 -21.67 32.39
N SER A 653 8.43 -22.59 31.42
CA SER A 653 7.23 -23.33 31.04
C SER A 653 6.68 -24.14 32.22
N LEU A 654 7.47 -25.02 32.82
CA LEU A 654 7.04 -25.85 33.96
C LEU A 654 6.54 -25.01 35.14
N ARG A 655 7.22 -23.89 35.45
CA ARG A 655 6.76 -22.96 36.49
C ARG A 655 5.40 -22.33 36.18
N ARG A 656 5.12 -22.00 34.91
CA ARG A 656 3.82 -21.47 34.50
C ARG A 656 2.74 -22.56 34.51
N LEU A 657 3.07 -23.78 34.11
CA LEU A 657 2.13 -24.92 34.14
C LEU A 657 1.62 -25.21 35.55
N ARG A 658 2.49 -25.13 36.57
CA ARG A 658 2.08 -25.23 37.99
C ARG A 658 0.96 -24.28 38.37
N ARG A 659 0.99 -23.06 37.82
CA ARG A 659 -0.08 -22.06 38.05
C ARG A 659 -1.39 -22.49 37.38
N VAL A 660 -1.30 -23.06 36.18
CA VAL A 660 -2.46 -23.60 35.45
C VAL A 660 -3.13 -24.72 36.24
N GLU A 661 -2.37 -25.63 36.84
CA GLU A 661 -2.92 -26.72 37.66
C GLU A 661 -3.69 -26.19 38.88
N ALA A 662 -3.13 -25.21 39.58
CA ALA A 662 -3.80 -24.56 40.71
C ALA A 662 -5.11 -23.88 40.28
N ASP A 663 -5.09 -23.15 39.16
CA ASP A 663 -6.26 -22.47 38.62
C ASP A 663 -7.36 -23.46 38.21
N LEU A 664 -6.96 -24.58 37.61
CA LEU A 664 -7.85 -25.66 37.22
C LEU A 664 -8.52 -26.30 38.45
N CYS A 665 -7.76 -26.63 39.49
CA CYS A 665 -8.32 -27.20 40.73
C CYS A 665 -9.35 -26.25 41.35
N ARG A 666 -9.00 -24.97 41.45
CA ARG A 666 -9.90 -23.92 41.97
C ARG A 666 -11.18 -23.80 41.12
N HIS A 667 -11.06 -23.84 39.80
CA HIS A 667 -12.21 -23.78 38.88
C HIS A 667 -13.19 -24.94 39.11
N LEU A 668 -12.71 -26.17 39.16
CA LEU A 668 -13.57 -27.35 39.34
C LEU A 668 -14.37 -27.31 40.66
N ILE A 669 -13.79 -26.74 41.71
CA ILE A 669 -14.46 -26.60 43.01
C ILE A 669 -15.52 -25.51 42.97
N ASN A 670 -15.22 -24.37 42.35
CA ASN A 670 -16.22 -23.33 42.15
C ASN A 670 -17.41 -23.86 41.33
N ARG A 671 -17.13 -24.64 40.27
CA ARG A 671 -18.17 -25.31 39.49
C ARG A 671 -19.00 -26.27 40.35
N ALA A 672 -18.35 -27.07 41.20
CA ALA A 672 -19.05 -27.97 42.10
C ALA A 672 -19.93 -27.22 43.11
N ALA A 673 -19.48 -26.06 43.61
CA ALA A 673 -20.28 -25.17 44.46
C ALA A 673 -21.51 -24.61 43.71
N ASP A 674 -21.37 -24.36 42.40
CA ASP A 674 -22.45 -23.93 41.51
C ASP A 674 -23.37 -25.10 41.04
N GLY A 675 -23.20 -26.30 41.62
CA GLY A 675 -24.06 -27.45 41.38
C GLY A 675 -23.64 -28.37 40.22
N TRP A 676 -22.46 -28.17 39.64
CA TRP A 676 -21.88 -29.13 38.69
C TRP A 676 -21.53 -30.45 39.39
N LYS A 677 -21.83 -31.59 38.73
CA LYS A 677 -21.51 -32.93 39.22
C LYS A 677 -20.50 -33.58 38.28
N PRO A 678 -19.29 -33.94 38.75
CA PRO A 678 -18.30 -34.59 37.90
C PRO A 678 -18.76 -35.99 37.47
N ALA A 679 -18.30 -36.43 36.29
CA ALA A 679 -18.51 -37.78 35.81
C ALA A 679 -17.69 -38.79 36.64
N ALA A 680 -18.13 -40.05 36.71
CA ALA A 680 -17.38 -41.09 37.39
C ALA A 680 -16.01 -41.30 36.74
N ALA A 681 -14.98 -41.57 37.54
CA ALA A 681 -13.58 -41.68 37.16
C ALA A 681 -12.90 -40.40 36.61
N SER A 682 -13.62 -39.27 36.54
CA SER A 682 -13.03 -38.00 36.08
C SER A 682 -12.07 -37.37 37.08
N LEU A 683 -11.23 -36.46 36.58
CA LEU A 683 -10.37 -35.59 37.37
C LEU A 683 -11.17 -34.84 38.46
N GLY A 684 -12.37 -34.35 38.12
CA GLY A 684 -13.24 -33.65 39.05
C GLY A 684 -13.75 -34.51 40.20
N GLU A 685 -14.15 -35.75 39.93
CA GLU A 685 -14.59 -36.67 40.99
C GLU A 685 -13.45 -36.94 41.97
N ARG A 686 -12.25 -37.19 41.44
CA ARG A 686 -11.09 -37.41 42.28
C ARG A 686 -10.73 -36.19 43.12
N LEU A 687 -10.75 -35.00 42.54
CA LEU A 687 -10.47 -33.75 43.23
C LEU A 687 -11.43 -33.54 44.41
N LEU A 688 -12.74 -33.79 44.24
CA LEU A 688 -13.73 -33.61 45.31
C LEU A 688 -13.58 -34.61 46.48
N GLN A 689 -12.75 -35.66 46.33
CA GLN A 689 -12.41 -36.60 47.40
C GLN A 689 -11.15 -36.19 48.19
N LEU A 690 -10.44 -35.14 47.76
CA LEU A 690 -9.25 -34.64 48.44
C LEU A 690 -9.61 -33.66 49.57
N LYS A 691 -8.63 -33.35 50.42
CA LYS A 691 -8.76 -32.27 51.39
C LYS A 691 -8.52 -30.94 50.66
N LEU A 692 -9.58 -30.16 50.51
CA LEU A 692 -9.56 -28.96 49.68
C LEU A 692 -9.37 -27.69 50.53
N PRO A 693 -8.56 -26.72 50.06
CA PRO A 693 -8.52 -25.39 50.63
C PRO A 693 -9.82 -24.62 50.30
N ALA A 694 -10.03 -23.48 50.96
CA ALA A 694 -11.17 -22.62 50.61
C ALA A 694 -10.99 -22.05 49.19
N PRO A 695 -12.05 -21.82 48.41
CA PRO A 695 -11.98 -21.19 47.08
C PRO A 695 -11.10 -19.93 47.01
N GLU A 696 -11.15 -19.11 48.06
CA GLU A 696 -10.45 -17.84 48.23
C GLU A 696 -8.99 -17.99 48.70
N SER A 697 -8.53 -19.22 48.99
CA SER A 697 -7.18 -19.47 49.52
C SER A 697 -6.08 -19.03 48.55
N PRO A 698 -4.91 -18.59 49.08
CA PRO A 698 -3.74 -18.24 48.26
C PRO A 698 -3.31 -19.36 47.31
N GLN A 699 -2.75 -18.98 46.17
CA GLN A 699 -2.35 -19.91 45.09
C GLN A 699 -1.42 -21.03 45.58
N ASP A 700 -0.55 -20.77 46.56
CA ASP A 700 0.39 -21.76 47.09
C ASP A 700 -0.31 -22.94 47.79
N GLU A 701 -1.48 -22.73 48.40
CA GLU A 701 -2.26 -23.81 49.02
C GLU A 701 -2.81 -24.77 47.95
N TRP A 702 -3.22 -24.21 46.80
CA TRP A 702 -3.72 -24.98 45.65
C TRP A 702 -2.63 -25.81 44.97
N LEU A 703 -1.37 -25.39 45.03
CA LEU A 703 -0.25 -26.16 44.49
C LEU A 703 -0.10 -27.52 45.18
N SER A 704 -0.36 -27.60 46.50
CA SER A 704 -0.27 -28.86 47.24
C SER A 704 -1.30 -29.89 46.78
N VAL A 705 -2.51 -29.44 46.41
CA VAL A 705 -3.57 -30.29 45.85
C VAL A 705 -3.20 -30.75 44.45
N ALA A 706 -2.69 -29.83 43.62
CA ALA A 706 -2.21 -30.15 42.27
C ALA A 706 -1.07 -31.19 42.28
N GLU A 707 -0.10 -31.06 43.19
CA GLU A 707 0.98 -32.03 43.35
C GLU A 707 0.48 -33.43 43.74
N GLN A 708 -0.59 -33.51 44.53
CA GLN A 708 -1.20 -34.80 44.86
C GLN A 708 -1.85 -35.44 43.62
N LEU A 709 -2.61 -34.67 42.84
CA LEU A 709 -3.21 -35.14 41.59
C LEU A 709 -2.15 -35.55 40.56
N GLU A 710 -1.00 -34.88 40.54
CA GLU A 710 0.13 -35.25 39.68
C GLU A 710 0.76 -36.59 40.09
N LYS A 711 0.98 -36.80 41.39
CA LYS A 711 1.48 -38.09 41.91
C LYS A 711 0.54 -39.25 41.59
N GLU A 712 -0.76 -38.98 41.57
CA GLU A 712 -1.81 -39.95 41.26
C GLU A 712 -2.06 -40.09 39.74
N GLY A 713 -1.36 -39.32 38.90
CA GLY A 713 -1.41 -39.43 37.43
C GLY A 713 -2.59 -38.73 36.77
N TYR A 714 -3.38 -37.96 37.52
CA TYR A 714 -4.52 -37.18 37.02
C TYR A 714 -4.09 -35.86 36.35
N LEU A 715 -2.93 -35.32 36.73
CA LEU A 715 -2.28 -34.18 36.08
C LEU A 715 -0.84 -34.54 35.70
N VAL A 716 -0.37 -34.08 34.56
CA VAL A 716 1.03 -34.28 34.12
C VAL A 716 1.55 -33.02 33.46
N ASN A 717 2.64 -32.46 34.00
CA ASN A 717 3.35 -31.36 33.35
C ASN A 717 4.53 -31.87 32.54
N THR A 718 4.67 -31.43 31.30
CA THR A 718 5.81 -31.79 30.48
C THR A 718 6.15 -30.72 29.45
N THR A 719 7.37 -30.77 28.92
CA THR A 719 7.75 -30.06 27.70
C THR A 719 8.13 -31.02 26.58
N ASN A 720 7.94 -32.33 26.80
CA ASN A 720 8.24 -33.38 25.85
C ASN A 720 6.94 -33.85 25.17
N LEU A 721 6.80 -33.46 23.89
CA LEU A 721 5.63 -33.78 23.07
C LEU A 721 5.45 -35.29 22.87
N SER A 722 6.51 -36.06 22.64
CA SER A 722 6.36 -37.49 22.37
C SER A 722 5.83 -38.25 23.59
N LEU A 723 6.24 -37.85 24.80
CA LEU A 723 5.73 -38.44 26.04
C LEU A 723 4.28 -38.04 26.32
N ALA A 724 3.90 -36.81 25.98
CA ALA A 724 2.54 -36.34 26.17
C ALA A 724 1.56 -37.06 25.23
N LEU A 725 1.88 -37.09 23.94
CA LEU A 725 1.00 -37.62 22.91
C LEU A 725 0.86 -39.14 22.97
N ALA A 726 1.87 -39.85 23.49
CA ALA A 726 1.82 -41.31 23.65
C ALA A 726 0.78 -41.79 24.68
N LYS A 727 0.16 -40.88 25.44
CA LYS A 727 -0.81 -41.19 26.50
C LYS A 727 -2.15 -40.48 26.33
N ALA A 728 -2.30 -39.63 25.31
CA ALA A 728 -3.45 -38.75 25.17
C ALA A 728 -4.38 -39.22 24.05
N GLN A 729 -5.63 -39.52 24.39
CA GLN A 729 -6.66 -39.85 23.40
C GLN A 729 -7.21 -38.58 22.73
N VAL A 730 -7.16 -37.45 23.44
CA VAL A 730 -7.52 -36.13 22.92
C VAL A 730 -6.29 -35.23 22.96
N VAL A 731 -5.99 -34.55 21.88
CA VAL A 731 -4.83 -33.66 21.75
C VAL A 731 -5.33 -32.31 21.29
N ILE A 732 -4.83 -31.24 21.89
CA ILE A 732 -5.22 -29.88 21.54
C ILE A 732 -3.97 -29.06 21.34
N THR A 733 -3.88 -28.38 20.20
CA THR A 733 -2.80 -27.44 19.90
C THR A 733 -3.34 -26.02 19.94
N ALA A 734 -2.78 -25.21 20.84
CA ALA A 734 -3.08 -23.79 20.97
C ALA A 734 -1.77 -23.02 21.16
N THR A 735 -0.98 -22.95 20.09
CA THR A 735 0.36 -22.35 20.11
C THR A 735 0.49 -21.24 19.07
N SER A 736 1.42 -20.31 19.32
CA SER A 736 1.89 -19.33 18.34
C SER A 736 3.15 -19.80 17.60
N SER A 737 3.39 -21.11 17.54
CA SER A 737 4.49 -21.68 16.76
C SER A 737 4.07 -21.79 15.30
N VAL A 738 4.97 -21.43 14.39
CA VAL A 738 4.82 -21.71 12.94
C VAL A 738 5.29 -23.11 12.57
N GLU A 739 5.78 -23.90 13.54
CA GLU A 739 6.32 -25.24 13.31
C GLU A 739 5.25 -26.33 13.29
N ASP A 740 5.52 -27.41 12.57
CA ASP A 740 4.78 -28.67 12.65
C ASP A 740 5.20 -29.43 13.93
N LEU A 741 4.28 -29.53 14.89
CA LEU A 741 4.57 -30.04 16.23
C LEU A 741 4.16 -31.51 16.41
N ILE A 742 3.22 -32.02 15.61
CA ILE A 742 2.64 -33.36 15.81
C ILE A 742 3.21 -34.35 14.80
N LYS A 743 3.90 -35.38 15.31
CA LYS A 743 4.43 -36.47 14.49
C LYS A 743 3.55 -37.73 14.56
N PRO A 744 3.31 -38.43 13.43
CA PRO A 744 2.42 -39.60 13.37
C PRO A 744 2.74 -40.71 14.38
N GLY A 745 4.02 -40.96 14.65
CA GLY A 745 4.48 -42.04 15.54
C GLY A 745 4.32 -41.75 17.03
N TRP A 746 3.86 -40.56 17.42
CA TRP A 746 3.67 -40.19 18.83
C TRP A 746 2.23 -40.36 19.31
N LEU A 747 1.28 -40.57 18.39
CA LEU A 747 -0.15 -40.56 18.70
C LEU A 747 -0.67 -41.95 19.02
N VAL A 748 -1.56 -42.07 20.00
CA VAL A 748 -2.30 -43.32 20.27
C VAL A 748 -3.28 -43.65 19.14
N PRO A 749 -3.71 -44.92 18.97
CA PRO A 749 -4.75 -45.28 18.01
C PRO A 749 -6.08 -44.56 18.28
N GLY A 750 -6.76 -44.10 17.24
CA GLY A 750 -8.07 -43.46 17.39
C GLY A 750 -8.06 -42.05 18.00
N ALA A 751 -6.89 -41.40 18.06
CA ALA A 751 -6.75 -40.11 18.73
C ALA A 751 -7.58 -39.00 18.03
N ILE A 752 -8.12 -38.07 18.81
CA ILE A 752 -8.76 -36.85 18.32
C ILE A 752 -7.80 -35.68 18.54
N ILE A 753 -7.45 -34.96 17.48
CA ILE A 753 -6.61 -33.76 17.54
C ILE A 753 -7.47 -32.54 17.18
N CYS A 754 -7.58 -31.58 18.08
CA CYS A 754 -8.19 -30.27 17.79
C CYS A 754 -7.10 -29.21 17.63
N ASP A 755 -6.86 -28.77 16.40
CA ASP A 755 -5.85 -27.77 16.09
C ASP A 755 -6.45 -26.37 16.01
N ILE A 756 -6.16 -25.55 17.02
CA ILE A 756 -6.62 -24.17 17.17
C ILE A 756 -5.52 -23.19 16.75
N SER A 757 -4.31 -23.67 16.45
CA SER A 757 -3.19 -22.84 16.05
C SER A 757 -3.38 -22.29 14.63
N LYS A 758 -2.93 -21.05 14.42
CA LYS A 758 -2.94 -20.40 13.11
C LYS A 758 -1.59 -19.69 12.91
N PRO A 759 -0.68 -20.17 12.03
CA PRO A 759 -0.79 -21.37 11.18
C PRO A 759 -1.00 -22.70 11.93
N PRO A 760 -1.57 -23.74 11.28
CA PRO A 760 -1.80 -25.04 11.90
C PRO A 760 -0.48 -25.73 12.29
N ASN A 761 -0.48 -26.44 13.42
CA ASN A 761 0.67 -27.21 13.90
C ASN A 761 0.60 -28.70 13.51
N VAL A 762 -0.39 -29.08 12.69
CA VAL A 762 -0.59 -30.44 12.17
C VAL A 762 -0.55 -30.42 10.65
N ARG A 763 0.33 -31.24 10.04
CA ARG A 763 0.37 -31.36 8.58
C ARG A 763 -0.76 -32.20 7.99
N PRO A 764 -1.28 -31.84 6.80
CA PRO A 764 -2.24 -32.67 6.05
C PRO A 764 -1.75 -34.09 5.76
N THR A 765 -0.43 -34.31 5.67
CA THR A 765 0.15 -35.64 5.46
C THR A 765 -0.12 -36.62 6.59
N LEU A 766 -0.44 -36.13 7.81
CA LEU A 766 -0.80 -36.98 8.94
C LEU A 766 -2.01 -37.86 8.60
N ARG A 767 -3.00 -37.32 7.89
CA ARG A 767 -4.20 -38.03 7.48
C ARG A 767 -3.92 -39.27 6.62
N GLN A 768 -2.89 -39.21 5.78
CA GLN A 768 -2.48 -40.33 4.95
C GLN A 768 -1.74 -41.41 5.76
N LEU A 769 -0.97 -40.98 6.76
CA LEU A 769 -0.13 -41.88 7.58
C LEU A 769 -0.89 -42.51 8.75
N ARG A 770 -1.94 -41.85 9.25
CA ARG A 770 -2.76 -42.23 10.40
C ARG A 770 -4.24 -41.96 10.10
N PRO A 771 -4.87 -42.76 9.21
CA PRO A 771 -6.29 -42.60 8.88
C PRO A 771 -7.22 -42.86 10.08
N ASP A 772 -6.70 -43.53 11.12
CA ASP A 772 -7.41 -43.76 12.39
C ASP A 772 -7.42 -42.52 13.32
N VAL A 773 -6.66 -41.47 13.02
CA VAL A 773 -6.59 -40.25 13.82
C VAL A 773 -7.48 -39.17 13.20
N LEU A 774 -8.39 -38.63 13.98
CA LEU A 774 -9.26 -37.53 13.56
C LEU A 774 -8.57 -36.19 13.88
N VAL A 775 -8.28 -35.40 12.85
CA VAL A 775 -7.85 -34.00 13.02
C VAL A 775 -9.04 -33.09 12.77
N ILE A 776 -9.38 -32.24 13.73
CA ILE A 776 -10.40 -31.21 13.61
C ILE A 776 -9.78 -29.81 13.66
N ASP A 777 -10.19 -28.96 12.73
CA ASP A 777 -9.83 -27.54 12.73
C ASP A 777 -10.66 -26.84 13.82
N GLY A 778 -9.98 -26.36 14.85
CA GLY A 778 -10.62 -25.72 15.98
C GLY A 778 -11.01 -24.27 15.68
N GLY A 779 -12.11 -23.82 16.28
CA GLY A 779 -12.48 -22.41 16.28
C GLY A 779 -13.07 -21.89 14.97
N ILE A 780 -13.79 -22.71 14.21
CA ILE A 780 -14.55 -22.28 13.02
C ILE A 780 -16.03 -22.18 13.39
N VAL A 781 -16.62 -21.03 13.10
CA VAL A 781 -17.97 -20.64 13.53
C VAL A 781 -18.80 -20.28 12.30
N GLU A 782 -20.04 -20.77 12.27
CA GLU A 782 -21.04 -20.34 11.30
C GLU A 782 -21.70 -19.05 11.79
N ILE A 783 -21.67 -18.02 10.94
CA ILE A 783 -22.24 -16.69 11.20
C ILE A 783 -23.72 -16.70 10.79
N PRO A 784 -24.63 -16.11 11.59
CA PRO A 784 -26.03 -15.95 11.21
C PRO A 784 -26.19 -15.25 9.86
N GLY A 785 -27.13 -15.73 9.03
CA GLY A 785 -27.35 -15.21 7.68
C GLY A 785 -26.27 -15.59 6.66
N ARG A 786 -25.21 -16.30 7.09
CA ARG A 786 -24.11 -16.79 6.25
C ARG A 786 -23.52 -15.74 5.29
N PRO A 787 -23.19 -14.51 5.75
CA PRO A 787 -22.66 -13.47 4.87
C PRO A 787 -21.28 -13.85 4.33
N SER A 788 -20.93 -13.31 3.15
CA SER A 788 -19.54 -13.30 2.71
C SER A 788 -18.75 -12.30 3.55
N LEU A 789 -17.50 -12.63 3.86
CA LEU A 789 -16.60 -11.68 4.51
C LEU A 789 -16.02 -10.66 3.50
N GLY A 790 -16.16 -10.90 2.19
CA GLY A 790 -15.68 -9.99 1.14
C GLY A 790 -14.25 -10.26 0.66
N TRP A 791 -13.60 -11.31 1.16
CA TRP A 791 -12.35 -11.88 0.64
C TRP A 791 -12.30 -13.39 0.91
N ASP A 792 -11.36 -14.08 0.26
CA ASP A 792 -11.09 -15.51 0.47
C ASP A 792 -9.76 -15.70 1.22
N PHE A 793 -9.78 -16.57 2.21
CA PHE A 793 -8.65 -16.95 3.06
C PHE A 793 -8.77 -18.43 3.48
N GLY A 794 -9.34 -19.25 2.58
CA GLY A 794 -9.59 -20.68 2.81
C GLY A 794 -10.87 -20.99 3.59
N LEU A 795 -11.75 -20.00 3.82
CA LEU A 795 -13.03 -20.19 4.53
C LEU A 795 -14.22 -20.15 3.56
N GLU A 796 -15.11 -21.12 3.69
CA GLU A 796 -16.39 -21.13 2.96
C GLU A 796 -17.27 -19.93 3.36
N PRO A 797 -18.04 -19.35 2.42
CA PRO A 797 -18.99 -18.28 2.73
C PRO A 797 -19.93 -18.61 3.89
N GLY A 798 -20.08 -17.64 4.80
CA GLY A 798 -20.84 -17.77 6.03
C GLY A 798 -20.06 -18.34 7.22
N HIS A 799 -18.80 -18.70 7.05
CA HIS A 799 -17.93 -19.12 8.15
C HIS A 799 -16.91 -18.05 8.51
N ALA A 800 -16.52 -18.01 9.77
CA ALA A 800 -15.41 -17.20 10.25
C ALA A 800 -14.66 -17.92 11.38
N TYR A 801 -13.44 -17.46 11.65
CA TYR A 801 -12.75 -17.86 12.86
C TYR A 801 -13.47 -17.34 14.10
N ALA A 802 -13.38 -18.08 15.21
CA ALA A 802 -14.03 -17.74 16.46
C ALA A 802 -13.59 -16.37 16.99
N CYS A 803 -12.35 -15.95 16.72
CA CYS A 803 -11.88 -14.62 17.06
C CYS A 803 -12.59 -13.50 16.29
N MET A 804 -12.93 -13.74 15.02
CA MET A 804 -13.75 -12.83 14.22
C MET A 804 -15.19 -12.83 14.74
N ALA A 805 -15.76 -14.00 15.03
CA ALA A 805 -17.11 -14.13 15.57
C ALA A 805 -17.26 -13.39 16.91
N GLU A 806 -16.27 -13.46 17.81
CA GLU A 806 -16.26 -12.67 19.06
C GLU A 806 -16.36 -11.17 18.78
N THR A 807 -15.55 -10.67 17.84
CA THR A 807 -15.52 -9.25 17.46
C THR A 807 -16.89 -8.81 16.92
N ILE A 808 -17.50 -9.63 16.04
CA ILE A 808 -18.81 -9.35 15.46
C ILE A 808 -19.90 -9.36 16.53
N MET A 809 -19.91 -10.34 17.44
CA MET A 809 -20.91 -10.42 18.52
C MET A 809 -20.82 -9.22 19.47
N LEU A 810 -19.62 -8.79 19.83
CA LEU A 810 -19.44 -7.59 20.65
C LEU A 810 -19.91 -6.34 19.92
N ALA A 811 -19.67 -6.25 18.61
CA ALA A 811 -20.15 -5.15 17.80
C ALA A 811 -21.68 -5.11 17.70
N LEU A 812 -22.35 -6.25 17.53
CA LEU A 812 -23.81 -6.39 17.54
C LEU A 812 -24.45 -5.93 18.86
N GLU A 813 -23.73 -6.04 19.98
CA GLU A 813 -24.19 -5.63 21.31
C GLU A 813 -23.69 -4.25 21.75
N HIS A 814 -22.97 -3.54 20.88
CA HIS A 814 -22.33 -2.25 21.20
C HIS A 814 -21.40 -2.34 22.42
N HIS A 815 -20.82 -3.53 22.66
CA HIS A 815 -19.89 -3.77 23.76
C HIS A 815 -18.50 -3.30 23.35
N TYR A 816 -18.26 -1.98 23.43
CA TYR A 816 -17.03 -1.31 23.02
C TYR A 816 -16.08 -1.09 24.20
N THR A 817 -15.67 -2.19 24.82
CA THR A 817 -14.64 -2.20 25.87
C THR A 817 -13.67 -3.35 25.62
N ASP A 818 -12.44 -3.20 26.10
CA ASP A 818 -11.41 -4.22 25.94
C ASP A 818 -11.88 -5.60 26.44
N MET A 819 -11.78 -6.61 25.57
CA MET A 819 -12.23 -7.97 25.83
C MET A 819 -11.12 -8.96 25.51
N SER A 820 -11.02 -10.05 26.27
CA SER A 820 -10.09 -11.15 25.98
C SER A 820 -8.59 -10.77 25.89
N LEU A 821 -8.17 -9.64 26.46
CA LEU A 821 -6.77 -9.20 26.41
C LEU A 821 -5.89 -9.95 27.42
N GLY A 822 -4.63 -10.19 27.06
CA GLY A 822 -3.62 -10.81 27.92
C GLY A 822 -3.78 -12.32 28.10
N THR A 823 -3.14 -12.86 29.15
CA THR A 823 -3.09 -14.32 29.42
C THR A 823 -4.19 -14.83 30.35
N ASP A 824 -4.84 -13.93 31.10
CA ASP A 824 -5.86 -14.26 32.09
C ASP A 824 -7.26 -14.01 31.52
N LEU A 825 -7.78 -15.02 30.80
CA LEU A 825 -9.14 -14.99 30.27
C LEU A 825 -10.14 -15.24 31.40
N ARG A 826 -11.04 -14.28 31.63
CA ARG A 826 -12.05 -14.38 32.70
C ARG A 826 -13.19 -15.30 32.28
N LEU A 827 -13.60 -16.19 33.19
CA LEU A 827 -14.70 -17.13 32.94
C LEU A 827 -16.03 -16.42 32.69
N GLU A 828 -16.30 -15.34 33.41
CA GLU A 828 -17.50 -14.50 33.22
C GLU A 828 -17.61 -13.98 31.78
N ASN A 829 -16.50 -13.53 31.19
CA ASN A 829 -16.46 -13.07 29.80
C ASN A 829 -16.75 -14.22 28.83
N MET A 830 -16.21 -15.42 29.10
CA MET A 830 -16.51 -16.61 28.30
C MET A 830 -18.01 -16.98 28.36
N LEU A 831 -18.61 -16.97 29.55
CA LEU A 831 -20.04 -17.25 29.72
C LEU A 831 -20.91 -16.20 29.01
N TYR A 832 -20.55 -14.92 29.12
CA TYR A 832 -21.22 -13.84 28.42
C TYR A 832 -21.17 -14.03 26.90
N LEU A 833 -20.00 -14.33 26.34
CA LEU A 833 -19.85 -14.58 24.90
C LEU A 833 -20.63 -15.81 24.42
N ARG A 834 -20.73 -16.88 25.22
CA ARG A 834 -21.60 -18.02 24.92
C ARG A 834 -23.08 -17.61 24.88
N GLN A 835 -23.52 -16.75 25.79
CA GLN A 835 -24.90 -16.22 25.76
C GLN A 835 -25.14 -15.34 24.53
N LEU A 836 -24.17 -14.50 24.15
CA LEU A 836 -24.24 -13.72 22.91
C LEU A 836 -24.34 -14.61 21.68
N ALA A 837 -23.54 -15.67 21.60
CA ALA A 837 -23.59 -16.62 20.50
C ALA A 837 -24.98 -17.23 20.33
N GLN A 838 -25.60 -17.67 21.44
CA GLN A 838 -26.97 -18.19 21.44
C GLN A 838 -27.99 -17.13 21.05
N LYS A 839 -27.89 -15.92 21.62
CA LYS A 839 -28.78 -14.78 21.32
C LYS A 839 -28.74 -14.41 19.84
N HIS A 840 -27.53 -14.39 19.27
CA HIS A 840 -27.33 -13.92 17.91
C HIS A 840 -27.27 -15.02 16.85
N GLY A 841 -27.39 -16.28 17.22
CA GLY A 841 -27.42 -17.40 16.29
C GLY A 841 -26.06 -17.79 15.71
N PHE A 842 -24.96 -17.52 16.42
CA PHE A 842 -23.64 -18.06 16.06
C PHE A 842 -23.53 -19.49 16.56
N THR A 843 -23.13 -20.41 15.69
CA THR A 843 -23.01 -21.83 16.02
C THR A 843 -21.67 -22.38 15.59
N LEU A 844 -21.20 -23.45 16.24
CA LEU A 844 -20.05 -24.19 15.74
C LEU A 844 -20.37 -24.69 14.33
N ALA A 845 -19.47 -24.43 13.37
CA ALA A 845 -19.61 -24.93 12.02
C ALA A 845 -19.58 -26.47 11.98
N GLN A 846 -19.97 -27.07 10.86
CA GLN A 846 -19.68 -28.50 10.64
C GLN A 846 -18.19 -28.75 10.88
N LEU A 847 -17.85 -29.75 11.71
CA LEU A 847 -16.46 -30.05 12.01
C LEU A 847 -15.66 -30.28 10.73
N ARG A 848 -14.49 -29.66 10.65
CA ARG A 848 -13.63 -29.66 9.47
C ARG A 848 -12.30 -30.32 9.78
N SER A 849 -11.64 -30.87 8.77
CA SER A 849 -10.30 -31.43 8.84
C SER A 849 -9.49 -30.88 7.67
N PHE A 850 -8.43 -30.11 7.96
CA PHE A 850 -7.60 -29.45 6.95
C PHE A 850 -8.44 -28.58 6.00
N ASP A 851 -9.25 -27.73 6.62
CA ASP A 851 -10.13 -26.75 6.01
C ASP A 851 -11.26 -27.34 5.16
N ARG A 852 -11.56 -28.65 5.29
CA ARG A 852 -12.67 -29.32 4.58
C ARG A 852 -13.69 -29.91 5.54
N PRO A 853 -15.01 -29.82 5.26
CA PRO A 853 -16.02 -30.47 6.10
C PRO A 853 -15.76 -31.99 6.16
N ILE A 854 -15.86 -32.57 7.35
CA ILE A 854 -15.73 -34.02 7.52
C ILE A 854 -17.02 -34.68 7.00
N SER A 855 -16.87 -35.51 5.97
CA SER A 855 -17.92 -36.31 5.34
C SER A 855 -18.34 -37.50 6.19
N GLU A 856 -19.53 -38.04 5.94
CA GLU A 856 -20.02 -39.25 6.61
C GLU A 856 -19.14 -40.48 6.35
N GLU A 857 -18.39 -40.51 5.25
CA GLU A 857 -17.42 -41.59 4.97
C GLU A 857 -16.20 -41.48 5.87
N GLU A 858 -15.70 -40.27 6.14
CA GLU A 858 -14.58 -40.05 7.06
C GLU A 858 -14.95 -40.28 8.54
N TRP A 859 -16.24 -40.13 8.89
CA TRP A 859 -16.73 -40.45 10.23
C TRP A 859 -16.87 -41.96 10.49
N ARG A 860 -16.98 -42.77 9.44
CA ARG A 860 -17.14 -44.23 9.53
C ARG A 860 -15.78 -44.91 9.52
#